data_AF-A0A2M7A448-F1
#
_entry.id   AF-A0A2M7A448-F1
#
_cell.length_a   1.000
_cell.length_b   1.000
_cell.length_c   1.000
_cell.angle_alpha   90.00
_cell.angle_beta   90.00
_cell.angle_gamma   90.00
#
_symmetry.space_group_name_H-M   'P 1'
#
loop_
_entity.id
_entity.type
_entity.pdbx_description
1 polymer ?
#
loop_
_entity_poly.entity_id
_entity_poly.type
_entity_poly.pdbx_seq_one_letter_code
_entity_poly.pdbx_strand_id
1 'polypeptide(L)'
;MGCRWYTVFDEAIPSKPNISVPALDVNYSPAFKFRTIYRQGGHHRGPYGGEQEWCLRNRSVAEEVGRPPGGSTCHTYSAYFNPKDYFDNHPEYASFMNGKYNLELHDQFCQTNPDVRKIVLEKLRKVIRDNPNADYYEVSTNDGNRQRCQCPGCMEIEKQEGRTGPFMDFINFLADGIKDEFPKAIIRTFAYNVTALPTKTMKYRPNVCVRVCITGTEHLPFTAPENAFALRDVQAWRERATRLFKWDYDGLAHGQVFPAPIFDSYTDRFNLYPKLNIEGLFLESELMVSPRPFVGMRHWVWLHKAEDPSRDVWELVQDFSNGMYGKAAPHIMSLLKLTEKRKQDYPYNLYDFSYLTGAQGLFDKAEKAVADSPKALARVREARLGLDLATLYYWTKAITDHVRSGGKESDWKLNKDTIIARVEPLLLAVQKEGRWLSCGVPHWNAQQKQQAEEKWLTKFQQTVVQPVVNCGRAAKNVMPLPPELETVPADRIVDLPAPVIGFCDGRGPFYEQVDDRIPVPDPQSTAGNAVFISNERMKAFGGVLPFHLGIYDSTGRVGGGARINPDDIKGEGYRLYKMGRFRLSDTAYIYLTGSWQIQIRPLIPFLNPDNPDHPWDIYLSLKTSGPGLPFGDKTGKDGIFLDRMILVRVDEERKLTRGEVRAAEKGENLLASGDFDRNEKPDPKTGLPRGLRVSAGEGATVALDAETKASGTHSLRITRSGDAGAATVSFADPVPVVPGATYLLSAKVMFTDRHISFAFGCLDEKKNGLPHQPDNLVKMEPVTRYLGIGSTYFNVPYACQEKPNSFNPIEMALVIPAQAHYLNVSLGYGHAIGAAWFDDVQVRQILA
;
A
#
# COMPACT_ATOMS: atom_id res chain seq x y z
N MET A 1 29.25 -35.60 4.36
CA MET A 1 28.11 -36.46 3.94
C MET A 1 27.47 -36.01 2.64
N GLY A 2 27.07 -34.74 2.49
CA GLY A 2 26.52 -34.22 1.22
C GLY A 2 25.03 -34.47 1.02
N CYS A 3 24.31 -34.92 2.05
CA CYS A 3 22.86 -35.03 2.04
C CYS A 3 22.22 -33.64 1.89
N ARG A 4 21.09 -33.59 1.19
CA ARG A 4 20.29 -32.39 0.97
C ARG A 4 18.81 -32.71 1.12
N TRP A 5 18.07 -31.84 1.79
CA TRP A 5 16.63 -31.95 1.99
C TRP A 5 15.95 -30.75 1.35
N TYR A 6 15.79 -30.79 0.03
CA TYR A 6 15.36 -29.65 -0.77
C TYR A 6 13.90 -29.26 -0.49
N THR A 7 13.01 -30.26 -0.44
CA THR A 7 11.59 -30.05 -0.12
C THR A 7 11.14 -31.08 0.92
N VAL A 8 9.90 -30.94 1.40
CA VAL A 8 9.31 -31.96 2.31
C VAL A 8 9.17 -33.34 1.66
N PHE A 9 9.23 -33.41 0.32
CA PHE A 9 9.08 -34.64 -0.47
C PHE A 9 10.37 -35.08 -1.16
N ASP A 10 11.38 -34.20 -1.22
CA ASP A 10 12.55 -34.38 -2.07
C ASP A 10 13.86 -34.20 -1.30
N GLU A 11 14.61 -35.29 -1.24
CA GLU A 11 15.98 -35.32 -0.73
C GLU A 11 16.95 -35.84 -1.80
N ALA A 12 18.21 -35.41 -1.69
CA ALA A 12 19.32 -35.97 -2.44
C ALA A 12 20.32 -36.57 -1.45
N ILE A 13 20.42 -37.90 -1.49
CA ILE A 13 21.31 -38.69 -0.63
C ILE A 13 22.39 -39.29 -1.52
N PRO A 14 23.63 -38.78 -1.49
CA PRO A 14 24.71 -39.32 -2.31
C PRO A 14 25.04 -40.76 -1.92
N SER A 15 25.12 -41.68 -2.90
CA SER A 15 25.68 -43.00 -2.68
C SER A 15 27.20 -42.91 -2.64
N LYS A 16 27.79 -43.12 -1.46
CA LYS A 16 29.23 -43.14 -1.25
C LYS A 16 29.60 -44.38 -0.44
N PRO A 17 30.25 -45.39 -1.04
CA PRO A 17 30.58 -46.63 -0.33
C PRO A 17 31.60 -46.41 0.78
N ASN A 18 32.43 -45.37 0.65
CA ASN A 18 33.40 -44.97 1.65
C ASN A 18 33.18 -43.51 2.02
N ILE A 19 33.17 -43.23 3.31
CA ILE A 19 33.00 -41.89 3.87
C ILE A 19 34.26 -41.57 4.66
N SER A 20 35.04 -40.61 4.17
CA SER A 20 36.14 -40.03 4.92
C SER A 20 35.65 -38.78 5.63
N VAL A 21 35.83 -38.74 6.95
CA VAL A 21 35.56 -37.56 7.77
C VAL A 21 36.93 -36.96 8.13
N PRO A 22 37.26 -35.74 7.69
CA PRO A 22 38.50 -35.10 8.09
C PRO A 22 38.47 -34.81 9.60
N ALA A 23 39.63 -34.50 10.19
CA ALA A 23 39.63 -33.91 11.53
C ALA A 23 38.77 -32.63 11.51
N LEU A 24 37.73 -32.59 12.34
CA LEU A 24 36.78 -31.47 12.42
C LEU A 24 36.94 -30.80 13.79
N ASP A 25 37.25 -29.50 13.77
CA ASP A 25 37.14 -28.60 14.92
C ASP A 25 36.28 -27.40 14.49
N VAL A 26 34.95 -27.60 14.53
CA VAL A 26 33.98 -26.63 14.03
C VAL A 26 33.03 -26.25 15.16
N ASN A 27 33.10 -25.01 15.59
CA ASN A 27 32.12 -24.39 16.46
C ASN A 27 31.43 -23.24 15.70
N TYR A 28 30.12 -23.25 15.67
CA TYR A 28 29.32 -22.31 14.88
C TYR A 28 27.98 -22.05 15.55
N SER A 29 27.49 -20.81 15.44
CA SER A 29 26.15 -20.41 15.85
C SER A 29 25.45 -19.69 14.69
N PRO A 30 24.20 -20.04 14.37
CA PRO A 30 23.41 -19.34 13.37
C PRO A 30 23.26 -17.85 13.64
N ALA A 31 23.14 -17.04 12.59
CA ALA A 31 23.03 -15.59 12.72
C ALA A 31 21.76 -15.12 13.43
N PHE A 32 20.67 -15.88 13.35
CA PHE A 32 19.42 -15.61 14.07
C PHE A 32 19.11 -16.77 15.01
N LYS A 33 18.62 -16.50 16.22
CA LYS A 33 18.21 -17.52 17.20
C LYS A 33 17.05 -18.36 16.68
N PHE A 34 16.06 -17.71 16.07
CA PHE A 34 14.86 -18.33 15.51
C PHE A 34 14.78 -18.10 14.01
N ARG A 35 14.37 -19.13 13.27
CA ARG A 35 14.28 -19.19 11.82
C ARG A 35 13.09 -20.05 11.47
N THR A 36 11.92 -19.44 11.37
CA THR A 36 10.66 -20.16 11.21
C THR A 36 10.01 -19.81 9.90
N ILE A 37 9.44 -20.80 9.23
CA ILE A 37 8.51 -20.59 8.13
C ILE A 37 7.14 -20.97 8.62
N TYR A 38 6.23 -20.01 8.63
CA TYR A 38 4.82 -20.29 8.83
C TYR A 38 4.23 -20.90 7.57
N ARG A 39 3.51 -21.99 7.76
CA ARG A 39 2.73 -22.72 6.76
C ARG A 39 1.41 -23.04 7.46
N GLN A 40 0.27 -22.80 6.82
CA GLN A 40 -1.04 -22.85 7.48
C GLN A 40 -1.22 -24.16 8.27
N GLY A 41 -1.26 -24.04 9.60
CA GLY A 41 -1.26 -25.18 10.51
C GLY A 41 -0.41 -25.04 11.77
N GLY A 42 0.37 -23.96 11.87
CA GLY A 42 1.11 -23.61 13.08
C GLY A 42 2.52 -24.18 13.11
N HIS A 43 3.32 -23.62 14.03
CA HIS A 43 4.72 -23.95 14.23
C HIS A 43 4.92 -25.44 14.46
N HIS A 44 5.80 -26.06 13.66
CA HIS A 44 6.35 -27.42 13.87
C HIS A 44 5.37 -28.59 14.03
N ARG A 45 4.07 -28.36 13.80
CA ARG A 45 3.02 -29.39 13.94
C ARG A 45 2.17 -29.44 12.68
N GLY A 46 2.85 -29.43 11.54
CA GLY A 46 2.23 -29.72 10.26
C GLY A 46 1.56 -31.10 10.27
N PRO A 47 0.51 -31.30 9.47
CA PRO A 47 -0.26 -32.53 9.42
C PRO A 47 0.50 -33.77 8.93
N TYR A 48 1.73 -33.59 8.42
CA TYR A 48 2.57 -34.65 7.89
C TYR A 48 3.88 -34.72 8.67
N GLY A 49 4.24 -35.90 9.18
CA GLY A 49 5.48 -36.10 9.94
C GLY A 49 6.77 -35.66 9.21
N GLY A 50 6.76 -35.63 7.87
CA GLY A 50 7.91 -35.20 7.07
C GLY A 50 8.20 -33.69 7.11
N GLU A 51 7.24 -32.84 7.49
CA GLU A 51 7.45 -31.38 7.51
C GLU A 51 8.30 -30.93 8.69
N GLN A 52 8.00 -31.45 9.89
CA GLN A 52 8.81 -31.20 11.08
C GLN A 52 10.23 -31.72 10.87
N GLU A 53 10.36 -32.91 10.28
CA GLU A 53 11.67 -33.49 9.98
C GLU A 53 12.44 -32.65 8.94
N TRP A 54 11.78 -32.20 7.88
CA TRP A 54 12.37 -31.30 6.89
C TRP A 54 12.83 -29.98 7.52
N CYS A 55 12.02 -29.39 8.40
CA CYS A 55 12.37 -28.19 9.15
C CYS A 55 13.64 -28.42 10.00
N LEU A 56 13.69 -29.49 10.79
CA LEU A 56 14.85 -29.83 11.62
C LEU A 56 16.11 -30.09 10.78
N ARG A 57 15.98 -30.85 9.69
CA ARG A 57 17.09 -31.16 8.76
C ARG A 57 17.63 -29.91 8.05
N ASN A 58 16.80 -28.88 7.88
CA ASN A 58 17.19 -27.56 7.35
C ASN A 58 17.34 -26.50 8.44
N ARG A 59 17.49 -26.90 9.71
CA ARG A 59 17.79 -26.04 10.86
C ARG A 59 16.79 -24.88 11.02
N SER A 60 15.55 -25.11 10.64
CA SER A 60 14.41 -24.28 11.04
C SER A 60 14.13 -24.50 12.52
N VAL A 61 14.01 -23.40 13.28
CA VAL A 61 13.79 -23.42 14.73
C VAL A 61 12.80 -22.33 15.06
N ALA A 62 11.65 -22.71 15.64
CA ALA A 62 10.68 -21.73 16.13
C ALA A 62 10.82 -21.53 17.62
N GLU A 63 10.30 -20.39 18.04
CA GLU A 63 10.16 -20.04 19.43
C GLU A 63 9.13 -20.92 20.16
N GLU A 64 9.40 -21.19 21.42
CA GLU A 64 8.36 -21.64 22.36
C GLU A 64 7.64 -20.41 22.93
N VAL A 65 6.32 -20.33 22.73
CA VAL A 65 5.50 -19.15 23.09
C VAL A 65 4.53 -19.47 24.22
N GLY A 66 4.79 -18.87 25.38
CA GLY A 66 3.88 -18.87 26.53
C GLY A 66 2.68 -17.97 26.27
N ARG A 67 1.48 -18.50 26.46
CA ARG A 67 0.22 -17.80 26.17
C ARG A 67 -0.95 -18.34 27.02
N PRO A 68 -2.02 -17.56 27.23
CA PRO A 68 -3.22 -18.05 27.89
C PRO A 68 -3.90 -19.19 27.10
N PRO A 69 -4.70 -20.04 27.76
CA PRO A 69 -5.60 -20.97 27.06
C PRO A 69 -6.46 -20.23 26.03
N GLY A 70 -6.59 -20.82 24.83
CA GLY A 70 -7.28 -20.17 23.69
C GLY A 70 -6.47 -19.10 22.97
N GLY A 71 -5.28 -18.73 23.47
CA GLY A 71 -4.37 -17.79 22.81
C GLY A 71 -3.60 -18.41 21.64
N SER A 72 -3.38 -17.61 20.60
CA SER A 72 -2.49 -17.93 19.46
C SER A 72 -1.05 -17.46 19.74
N THR A 73 -0.09 -17.72 18.83
CA THR A 73 1.30 -17.22 18.93
C THR A 73 1.45 -15.74 18.53
N CYS A 74 0.32 -15.08 18.29
CA CYS A 74 0.10 -13.68 17.95
C CYS A 74 -1.35 -13.33 18.30
N HIS A 75 -1.72 -12.05 18.26
CA HIS A 75 -3.10 -11.59 18.45
C HIS A 75 -3.75 -12.11 19.76
N THR A 76 -3.04 -11.95 20.89
CA THR A 76 -3.40 -12.58 22.17
C THR A 76 -4.27 -11.74 23.10
N TYR A 77 -4.59 -10.49 22.76
CA TYR A 77 -5.31 -9.57 23.65
C TYR A 77 -6.63 -10.17 24.18
N SER A 78 -7.49 -10.69 23.31
CA SER A 78 -8.77 -11.30 23.73
C SER A 78 -8.58 -12.52 24.63
N ALA A 79 -7.48 -13.27 24.46
CA ALA A 79 -7.16 -14.41 25.31
C ALA A 79 -6.68 -13.97 26.71
N TYR A 80 -6.09 -12.77 26.86
CA TYR A 80 -5.80 -12.20 28.18
C TYR A 80 -7.05 -11.56 28.79
N PHE A 81 -7.73 -10.71 28.04
CA PHE A 81 -8.87 -9.96 28.53
C PHE A 81 -9.84 -9.70 27.38
N ASN A 82 -11.07 -10.20 27.52
CA ASN A 82 -12.14 -9.95 26.57
C ASN A 82 -13.12 -8.94 27.18
N PRO A 83 -13.23 -7.71 26.66
CA PRO A 83 -14.11 -6.69 27.23
C PRO A 83 -15.59 -7.10 27.20
N LYS A 84 -15.99 -8.02 26.30
CA LYS A 84 -17.36 -8.55 26.24
C LYS A 84 -17.81 -9.19 27.55
N ASP A 85 -16.89 -9.83 28.27
CA ASP A 85 -17.20 -10.56 29.51
C ASP A 85 -17.56 -9.61 30.68
N TYR A 86 -17.23 -8.32 30.55
CA TYR A 86 -17.39 -7.32 31.61
C TYR A 86 -18.29 -6.16 31.21
N PHE A 87 -18.70 -6.06 29.94
CA PHE A 87 -19.24 -4.82 29.36
C PHE A 87 -20.50 -4.31 30.05
N ASP A 88 -21.36 -5.20 30.53
CA ASP A 88 -22.63 -4.83 31.19
C ASP A 88 -22.40 -4.03 32.49
N ASN A 89 -21.34 -4.35 33.22
CA ASN A 89 -21.02 -3.72 34.52
C ASN A 89 -19.84 -2.75 34.44
N HIS A 90 -18.94 -2.95 33.47
CA HIS A 90 -17.70 -2.19 33.28
C HIS A 90 -17.49 -1.86 31.80
N PRO A 91 -18.37 -1.05 31.17
CA PRO A 91 -18.19 -0.64 29.78
C PRO A 91 -16.86 0.10 29.56
N GLU A 92 -16.32 0.76 30.59
CA GLU A 92 -15.04 1.46 30.57
C GLU A 92 -13.80 0.57 30.39
N TYR A 93 -13.98 -0.75 30.43
CA TYR A 93 -12.91 -1.71 30.12
C TYR A 93 -12.73 -1.89 28.60
N ALA A 94 -13.78 -1.65 27.81
CA ALA A 94 -13.68 -1.66 26.36
C ALA A 94 -12.99 -0.39 25.84
N SER A 95 -12.53 -0.43 24.59
CA SER A 95 -11.95 0.74 23.93
C SER A 95 -13.00 1.84 23.70
N PHE A 96 -12.67 3.09 24.03
CA PHE A 96 -13.53 4.26 23.81
C PHE A 96 -13.28 4.87 22.43
N MET A 97 -14.32 5.15 21.66
CA MET A 97 -14.21 5.78 20.34
C MET A 97 -15.54 6.43 19.94
N ASN A 98 -15.48 7.58 19.25
CA ASN A 98 -16.67 8.27 18.75
C ASN A 98 -17.73 8.49 19.84
N GLY A 99 -17.30 8.85 21.05
CA GLY A 99 -18.20 9.15 22.17
C GLY A 99 -18.76 7.94 22.92
N LYS A 100 -18.40 6.69 22.57
CA LYS A 100 -18.91 5.47 23.24
C LYS A 100 -17.83 4.41 23.46
N TYR A 101 -18.06 3.52 24.42
CA TYR A 101 -17.29 2.29 24.59
C TYR A 101 -17.73 1.25 23.54
N ASN A 102 -16.78 0.60 22.88
CA ASN A 102 -17.04 -0.19 21.68
C ASN A 102 -16.45 -1.61 21.75
N LEU A 103 -17.31 -2.62 21.61
CA LEU A 103 -16.94 -4.04 21.52
C LEU A 103 -16.62 -4.49 20.08
N GLU A 104 -17.01 -3.70 19.07
CA GLU A 104 -16.81 -3.99 17.65
C GLU A 104 -15.37 -3.69 17.18
N LEU A 105 -14.54 -3.13 18.06
CA LEU A 105 -13.12 -2.90 17.80
C LEU A 105 -12.32 -4.20 17.94
N HIS A 106 -12.78 -5.30 17.35
CA HIS A 106 -12.11 -6.61 17.34
C HIS A 106 -11.61 -7.05 18.73
N ASP A 107 -12.44 -6.88 19.76
CA ASP A 107 -12.14 -7.24 21.15
C ASP A 107 -10.89 -6.55 21.74
N GLN A 108 -10.52 -5.37 21.22
CA GLN A 108 -9.47 -4.52 21.81
C GLN A 108 -10.01 -3.81 23.05
N PHE A 109 -9.23 -3.76 24.13
CA PHE A 109 -9.60 -3.13 25.41
C PHE A 109 -8.81 -1.83 25.68
N CYS A 110 -9.27 -1.04 26.65
CA CYS A 110 -8.60 0.21 27.05
C CYS A 110 -7.26 -0.07 27.76
N GLN A 111 -6.14 0.35 27.16
CA GLN A 111 -4.79 0.05 27.70
C GLN A 111 -4.39 0.91 28.90
N THR A 112 -5.13 1.98 29.21
CA THR A 112 -4.85 2.89 30.34
C THR A 112 -5.79 2.69 31.53
N ASN A 113 -6.78 1.79 31.43
CA ASN A 113 -7.66 1.49 32.54
C ASN A 113 -6.87 0.72 33.64
N PRO A 114 -6.82 1.21 34.89
CA PRO A 114 -5.99 0.63 35.94
C PRO A 114 -6.43 -0.78 36.34
N ASP A 115 -7.70 -1.12 36.25
CA ASP A 115 -8.20 -2.43 36.65
C ASP A 115 -7.95 -3.47 35.56
N VAL A 116 -8.18 -3.10 34.28
CA VAL A 116 -7.78 -3.94 33.13
C VAL A 116 -6.29 -4.26 33.18
N ARG A 117 -5.45 -3.26 33.50
CA ARG A 117 -4.00 -3.43 33.68
C ARG A 117 -3.66 -4.49 34.74
N LYS A 118 -4.29 -4.41 35.91
CA LYS A 118 -4.08 -5.39 36.99
C LYS A 118 -4.54 -6.79 36.59
N ILE A 119 -5.72 -6.91 35.97
CA ILE A 119 -6.27 -8.20 35.53
C ILE A 119 -5.34 -8.88 34.52
N VAL A 120 -4.88 -8.13 33.50
CA VAL A 120 -3.96 -8.69 32.49
C VAL A 120 -2.61 -9.05 33.11
N LEU A 121 -2.06 -8.23 34.02
CA LEU A 121 -0.81 -8.53 34.70
C LEU A 121 -0.90 -9.83 35.51
N GLU A 122 -1.95 -10.02 36.31
CA GLU A 122 -2.11 -11.26 37.08
C GLU A 122 -2.25 -12.49 36.18
N LYS A 123 -2.96 -12.35 35.06
CA LYS A 123 -3.07 -13.44 34.09
C LYS A 123 -1.74 -13.73 33.39
N LEU A 124 -0.96 -12.70 33.07
CA LEU A 124 0.41 -12.86 32.55
C LEU A 124 1.31 -13.60 33.55
N ARG A 125 1.29 -13.22 34.84
CA ARG A 125 2.02 -13.94 35.89
C ARG A 125 1.64 -15.41 35.93
N LYS A 126 0.34 -15.72 35.86
CA LYS A 126 -0.13 -17.11 35.77
C LYS A 126 0.41 -17.84 34.54
N VAL A 127 0.31 -17.23 33.35
CA VAL A 127 0.85 -17.82 32.10
C VAL A 127 2.34 -18.11 32.21
N ILE A 128 3.11 -17.22 32.84
CA ILE A 128 4.55 -17.42 33.05
C ILE A 128 4.82 -18.61 33.97
N ARG A 129 4.11 -18.71 35.10
CA ARG A 129 4.24 -19.86 36.03
C ARG A 129 3.87 -21.19 35.36
N ASP A 130 2.84 -21.18 34.51
CA ASP A 130 2.38 -22.37 33.79
C ASP A 130 3.32 -22.76 32.62
N ASN A 131 4.14 -21.82 32.12
CA ASN A 131 5.03 -22.03 30.97
C ASN A 131 6.44 -21.48 31.25
N PRO A 132 7.18 -22.00 32.25
CA PRO A 132 8.43 -21.38 32.73
C PRO A 132 9.60 -21.46 31.74
N ASN A 133 9.50 -22.30 30.71
CA ASN A 133 10.53 -22.53 29.71
C ASN A 133 10.24 -21.85 28.36
N ALA A 134 9.22 -20.99 28.27
CA ALA A 134 8.92 -20.26 27.05
C ALA A 134 10.04 -19.27 26.70
N ASP A 135 10.35 -19.14 25.41
CA ASP A 135 11.28 -18.11 24.91
C ASP A 135 10.67 -16.71 24.99
N TYR A 136 9.36 -16.62 24.72
CA TYR A 136 8.59 -15.38 24.76
C TYR A 136 7.20 -15.60 25.34
N TYR A 137 6.67 -14.54 25.96
CA TYR A 137 5.27 -14.43 26.35
C TYR A 137 4.58 -13.42 25.44
N GLU A 138 3.68 -13.90 24.58
CA GLU A 138 3.07 -13.06 23.55
C GLU A 138 1.97 -12.19 24.16
N VAL A 139 2.13 -10.87 24.11
CA VAL A 139 1.10 -9.89 24.50
C VAL A 139 0.96 -8.88 23.38
N SER A 140 0.00 -9.10 22.49
CA SER A 140 -0.09 -8.37 21.23
C SER A 140 -1.54 -8.08 20.85
N THR A 141 -1.82 -6.90 20.27
CA THR A 141 -3.15 -6.52 19.79
C THR A 141 -3.78 -7.60 18.92
N ASN A 142 -5.10 -7.80 19.04
CA ASN A 142 -5.85 -8.64 18.09
C ASN A 142 -5.72 -8.08 16.66
N ASP A 143 -5.97 -8.92 15.66
CA ASP A 143 -5.94 -8.48 14.26
C ASP A 143 -7.08 -7.49 13.96
N GLY A 144 -7.02 -6.78 12.84
CA GLY A 144 -7.99 -5.73 12.50
C GLY A 144 -7.85 -4.45 13.34
N ASN A 145 -6.73 -4.27 14.04
CA ASN A 145 -6.38 -3.09 14.86
C ASN A 145 -6.10 -1.81 14.04
N ARG A 146 -6.92 -1.50 13.04
CA ARG A 146 -6.84 -0.25 12.25
C ARG A 146 -7.28 0.97 13.06
N GLN A 147 -7.99 0.75 14.17
CA GLN A 147 -8.48 1.77 15.07
C GLN A 147 -7.93 1.53 16.50
N ARG A 148 -8.07 2.52 17.40
CA ARG A 148 -7.46 2.53 18.75
C ARG A 148 -8.38 3.18 19.78
N CYS A 149 -8.15 2.89 21.07
CA CYS A 149 -8.85 3.58 22.15
C CYS A 149 -8.49 5.08 22.17
N GLN A 150 -9.51 5.93 22.26
CA GLN A 150 -9.43 7.40 22.29
C GLN A 150 -9.94 7.97 23.62
N CYS A 151 -9.92 7.18 24.70
CA CYS A 151 -10.26 7.70 26.03
C CYS A 151 -9.23 8.78 26.46
N PRO A 152 -9.58 9.68 27.40
CA PRO A 152 -8.67 10.77 27.81
C PRO A 152 -7.26 10.30 28.20
N GLY A 153 -7.16 9.17 28.92
CA GLY A 153 -5.86 8.61 29.32
C GLY A 153 -5.01 8.14 28.14
N CYS A 154 -5.62 7.44 27.17
CA CYS A 154 -4.92 7.01 25.96
C CYS A 154 -4.52 8.21 25.09
N MET A 155 -5.40 9.20 24.95
CA MET A 155 -5.12 10.39 24.14
C MET A 155 -4.01 11.26 24.72
N GLU A 156 -3.87 11.33 26.05
CA GLU A 156 -2.79 12.07 26.69
C GLU A 156 -1.42 11.45 26.38
N ILE A 157 -1.30 10.12 26.51
CA ILE A 157 -0.06 9.42 26.15
C ILE A 157 0.20 9.55 24.64
N GLU A 158 -0.83 9.42 23.80
CA GLU A 158 -0.69 9.55 22.35
C GLU A 158 -0.21 10.93 21.91
N LYS A 159 -0.71 11.99 22.55
CA LYS A 159 -0.26 13.36 22.28
C LYS A 159 1.26 13.48 22.42
N GLN A 160 1.80 12.87 23.47
CA GLN A 160 3.22 12.87 23.78
C GLN A 160 3.99 11.92 22.86
N GLU A 161 3.57 10.66 22.78
CA GLU A 161 4.37 9.55 22.25
C GLU A 161 3.94 9.03 20.87
N GLY A 162 2.85 9.57 20.30
CA GLY A 162 2.22 9.09 19.07
C GLY A 162 1.27 7.91 19.30
N ARG A 163 0.63 7.42 18.22
CA ARG A 163 -0.44 6.40 18.29
C ARG A 163 -0.03 5.09 18.97
N THR A 164 1.26 4.76 18.93
CA THR A 164 1.85 3.58 19.57
C THR A 164 2.10 3.77 21.08
N GLY A 165 2.06 5.01 21.56
CA GLY A 165 2.33 5.38 22.94
C GLY A 165 1.53 4.60 23.97
N PRO A 166 0.18 4.63 23.94
CA PRO A 166 -0.66 3.91 24.90
C PRO A 166 -0.38 2.40 24.95
N PHE A 167 -0.08 1.82 23.79
CA PHE A 167 0.25 0.41 23.66
C PHE A 167 1.59 0.07 24.31
N MET A 168 2.65 0.81 23.99
CA MET A 168 3.97 0.55 24.56
C MET A 168 4.06 0.94 26.04
N ASP A 169 3.30 1.93 26.49
CA ASP A 169 3.15 2.23 27.93
C ASP A 169 2.58 1.02 28.69
N PHE A 170 1.54 0.41 28.14
CA PHE A 170 0.95 -0.80 28.71
C PHE A 170 1.91 -1.99 28.70
N ILE A 171 2.64 -2.23 27.61
CA ILE A 171 3.65 -3.29 27.56
C ILE A 171 4.77 -3.03 28.56
N ASN A 172 5.22 -1.79 28.72
CA ASN A 172 6.22 -1.42 29.74
C ASN A 172 5.68 -1.65 31.16
N PHE A 173 4.42 -1.31 31.43
CA PHE A 173 3.77 -1.60 32.71
C PHE A 173 3.79 -3.09 33.03
N LEU A 174 3.43 -3.95 32.05
CA LEU A 174 3.49 -5.40 32.24
C LEU A 174 4.92 -5.90 32.46
N ALA A 175 5.86 -5.39 31.67
CA ALA A 175 7.27 -5.74 31.74
C ALA A 175 7.88 -5.38 33.11
N ASP A 176 7.54 -4.21 33.65
CA ASP A 176 7.93 -3.79 35.00
C ASP A 176 7.25 -4.64 36.08
N GLY A 177 6.00 -5.05 35.87
CA GLY A 177 5.24 -5.86 36.83
C GLY A 177 5.72 -7.31 36.98
N ILE A 178 6.47 -7.84 36.01
CA ILE A 178 6.96 -9.24 36.04
C ILE A 178 8.46 -9.37 36.31
N LYS A 179 9.26 -8.29 36.19
CA LYS A 179 10.73 -8.39 36.13
C LYS A 179 11.38 -8.97 37.40
N ASP A 180 10.82 -8.70 38.57
CA ASP A 180 11.41 -9.15 39.84
C ASP A 180 11.08 -10.62 40.14
N GLU A 181 9.85 -11.05 39.84
CA GLU A 181 9.41 -12.45 40.02
C GLU A 181 9.93 -13.36 38.88
N PHE A 182 10.01 -12.83 37.66
CA PHE A 182 10.34 -13.56 36.45
C PHE A 182 11.44 -12.86 35.62
N PRO A 183 12.69 -12.77 36.13
CA PRO A 183 13.76 -11.99 35.50
C PRO A 183 14.19 -12.51 34.12
N LYS A 184 13.85 -13.75 33.77
CA LYS A 184 14.12 -14.36 32.45
C LYS A 184 12.97 -14.22 31.47
N ALA A 185 11.78 -13.80 31.92
CA ALA A 185 10.60 -13.72 31.08
C ALA A 185 10.69 -12.53 30.13
N ILE A 186 10.38 -12.77 28.85
CA ILE A 186 10.47 -11.76 27.79
C ILE A 186 9.08 -11.60 27.19
N ILE A 187 8.52 -10.40 27.28
CA ILE A 187 7.24 -10.08 26.62
C ILE A 187 7.53 -9.80 25.16
N ARG A 188 6.81 -10.45 24.25
CA ARG A 188 6.85 -10.12 22.82
C ARG A 188 5.56 -9.43 22.39
N THR A 189 5.69 -8.43 21.53
CA THR A 189 4.59 -7.59 21.07
C THR A 189 4.78 -7.10 19.63
N PHE A 190 3.78 -6.44 19.03
CA PHE A 190 3.79 -6.06 17.60
C PHE A 190 4.07 -4.59 17.31
N ALA A 191 4.83 -4.37 16.24
CA ALA A 191 4.78 -3.15 15.43
C ALA A 191 4.00 -3.45 14.14
N TYR A 192 2.68 -3.22 14.18
CA TYR A 192 1.73 -3.62 13.12
C TYR A 192 0.50 -2.70 13.08
N ASN A 193 0.05 -2.32 11.87
CA ASN A 193 -1.08 -1.41 11.64
C ASN A 193 -0.97 -0.10 12.44
N VAL A 194 -1.90 0.17 13.38
CA VAL A 194 -1.92 1.42 14.16
C VAL A 194 -0.68 1.60 15.03
N THR A 195 0.03 0.50 15.34
CA THR A 195 1.30 0.52 16.08
C THR A 195 2.54 0.38 15.18
N ALA A 196 2.42 0.61 13.87
CA ALA A 196 3.54 0.42 12.93
C ALA A 196 4.73 1.35 13.22
N LEU A 197 4.51 2.60 13.62
CA LEU A 197 5.58 3.54 13.94
C LEU A 197 5.98 3.44 15.42
N PRO A 198 7.26 3.60 15.78
CA PRO A 198 7.68 3.60 17.18
C PRO A 198 7.19 4.85 17.92
N THR A 199 7.28 4.81 19.24
CA THR A 199 7.04 5.96 20.13
C THR A 199 8.04 7.09 19.91
N LYS A 200 7.67 8.34 20.21
CA LYS A 200 8.52 9.52 19.96
C LYS A 200 9.71 9.66 20.91
N THR A 201 9.57 9.31 22.19
CA THR A 201 10.64 9.42 23.18
C THR A 201 10.76 8.22 24.10
N MET A 202 9.69 7.44 24.27
CA MET A 202 9.67 6.30 25.19
C MET A 202 10.72 5.24 24.85
N LYS A 203 11.41 4.75 25.88
CA LYS A 203 12.32 3.59 25.82
C LYS A 203 11.59 2.35 26.31
N TYR A 204 11.79 1.24 25.62
CA TYR A 204 11.16 -0.03 25.97
C TYR A 204 12.01 -0.81 26.96
N ARG A 205 11.37 -1.59 27.84
CA ARG A 205 12.11 -2.37 28.84
C ARG A 205 12.98 -3.45 28.18
N PRO A 206 14.16 -3.80 28.76
CA PRO A 206 15.05 -4.81 28.18
C PRO A 206 14.42 -6.20 28.02
N ASN A 207 13.39 -6.52 28.83
CA ASN A 207 12.59 -7.74 28.75
C ASN A 207 11.39 -7.62 27.79
N VAL A 208 11.43 -6.67 26.83
CA VAL A 208 10.45 -6.54 25.75
C VAL A 208 11.14 -6.79 24.40
N CYS A 209 10.57 -7.69 23.61
CA CYS A 209 10.95 -7.96 22.23
C CYS A 209 9.85 -7.42 21.30
N VAL A 210 10.21 -6.56 20.35
CA VAL A 210 9.26 -6.02 19.38
C VAL A 210 9.35 -6.80 18.09
N ARG A 211 8.23 -7.41 17.70
CA ARG A 211 8.06 -8.09 16.43
C ARG A 211 7.61 -7.10 15.37
N VAL A 212 8.50 -6.82 14.41
CA VAL A 212 8.30 -5.79 13.40
C VAL A 212 7.72 -6.40 12.12
N CYS A 213 6.48 -6.04 11.82
CA CYS A 213 5.74 -6.49 10.63
C CYS A 213 5.85 -5.51 9.45
N ILE A 214 6.59 -4.41 9.62
CA ILE A 214 6.80 -3.42 8.56
C ILE A 214 7.56 -4.08 7.41
N THR A 215 6.94 -4.13 6.23
CA THR A 215 7.59 -4.49 4.99
C THR A 215 7.58 -3.32 4.02
N GLY A 216 8.63 -3.28 3.19
CA GLY A 216 8.55 -2.63 1.89
C GLY A 216 8.41 -3.70 0.81
N THR A 217 8.51 -3.33 -0.45
CA THR A 217 8.53 -4.22 -1.61
C THR A 217 9.53 -5.37 -1.47
N GLU A 218 9.04 -6.60 -1.30
CA GLU A 218 9.80 -7.79 -0.89
C GLU A 218 10.80 -8.26 -1.95
N HIS A 219 10.43 -8.18 -3.23
CA HIS A 219 11.28 -8.59 -4.35
C HIS A 219 12.44 -7.62 -4.62
N LEU A 220 12.43 -6.43 -4.01
CA LEU A 220 13.52 -5.47 -4.06
C LEU A 220 14.40 -5.56 -2.80
N PRO A 221 15.71 -5.26 -2.90
CA PRO A 221 16.59 -5.06 -1.75
C PRO A 221 15.94 -4.14 -0.71
N PHE A 222 16.15 -4.42 0.58
CA PHE A 222 15.59 -3.58 1.64
C PHE A 222 16.23 -2.18 1.69
N THR A 223 17.45 -2.05 1.15
CA THR A 223 18.15 -0.78 0.94
C THR A 223 17.76 -0.02 -0.33
N ALA A 224 16.88 -0.58 -1.17
CA ALA A 224 16.42 0.08 -2.38
C ALA A 224 15.61 1.36 -2.07
N PRO A 225 15.63 2.40 -2.92
CA PRO A 225 14.89 3.64 -2.69
C PRO A 225 13.39 3.44 -2.38
N GLU A 226 12.76 2.48 -3.04
CA GLU A 226 11.35 2.10 -2.88
C GLU A 226 11.05 1.57 -1.46
N ASN A 227 12.08 1.03 -0.80
CA ASN A 227 12.03 0.50 0.56
C ASN A 227 12.53 1.47 1.63
N ALA A 228 12.89 2.71 1.26
CA ALA A 228 13.49 3.68 2.18
C ALA A 228 12.59 3.98 3.39
N PHE A 229 11.26 4.04 3.21
CA PHE A 229 10.33 4.26 4.32
C PHE A 229 10.36 3.07 5.30
N ALA A 230 10.32 1.84 4.79
CA ALA A 230 10.28 0.64 5.61
C ALA A 230 11.59 0.46 6.37
N LEU A 231 12.73 0.72 5.70
CA LEU A 231 14.05 0.67 6.34
C LEU A 231 14.17 1.72 7.45
N ARG A 232 13.80 2.97 7.17
CA ARG A 232 13.80 4.05 8.17
C ARG A 232 12.95 3.69 9.38
N ASP A 233 11.76 3.15 9.17
CA ASP A 233 10.85 2.85 10.26
C ASP A 233 11.36 1.67 11.12
N VAL A 234 11.98 0.63 10.52
CA VAL A 234 12.67 -0.43 11.27
C VAL A 234 13.89 0.10 12.03
N GLN A 235 14.67 1.02 11.44
CA GLN A 235 15.78 1.68 12.13
C GLN A 235 15.30 2.50 13.32
N ALA A 236 14.17 3.20 13.20
CA ALA A 236 13.57 3.95 14.31
C ALA A 236 13.13 3.02 15.46
N TRP A 237 12.65 1.80 15.15
CA TRP A 237 12.37 0.79 16.17
C TRP A 237 13.64 0.33 16.91
N ARG A 238 14.74 0.12 16.19
CA ARG A 238 16.05 -0.24 16.77
C ARG A 238 16.56 0.81 17.77
N GLU A 239 16.25 2.09 17.59
CA GLU A 239 16.65 3.14 18.52
C GLU A 239 15.97 3.03 19.90
N ARG A 240 14.82 2.33 19.99
CA ARG A 240 13.97 2.26 21.19
C ARG A 240 13.88 0.88 21.82
N ALA A 241 13.98 -0.16 21.01
CA ALA A 241 13.99 -1.55 21.44
C ALA A 241 15.40 -2.12 21.45
N THR A 242 15.76 -2.85 22.50
CA THR A 242 17.02 -3.62 22.54
C THR A 242 16.91 -4.92 21.76
N ARG A 243 15.69 -5.41 21.52
CA ARG A 243 15.41 -6.72 20.91
C ARG A 243 14.32 -6.60 19.86
N LEU A 244 14.66 -6.94 18.63
CA LEU A 244 13.72 -6.99 17.53
C LEU A 244 13.57 -8.42 17.01
N PHE A 245 12.38 -8.73 16.52
CA PHE A 245 12.05 -9.96 15.82
C PHE A 245 11.42 -9.58 14.48
N LYS A 246 11.87 -10.13 13.36
CA LYS A 246 11.27 -9.80 12.05
C LYS A 246 10.14 -10.75 11.74
N TRP A 247 8.98 -10.18 11.45
CA TRP A 247 7.95 -10.86 10.68
C TRP A 247 8.17 -10.47 9.22
N ASP A 248 8.61 -11.42 8.42
CA ASP A 248 8.96 -11.29 7.01
C ASP A 248 7.93 -12.00 6.15
N TYR A 249 7.86 -11.67 4.88
CA TYR A 249 6.89 -12.24 3.93
C TYR A 249 7.66 -12.81 2.74
N ASP A 250 7.15 -13.90 2.17
CA ASP A 250 7.85 -14.63 1.10
C ASP A 250 7.79 -13.96 -0.30
N GLY A 251 7.23 -12.75 -0.34
CA GLY A 251 7.12 -11.91 -1.52
C GLY A 251 6.21 -12.45 -2.61
N LEU A 252 5.47 -13.54 -2.36
CA LEU A 252 4.28 -13.83 -3.14
C LEU A 252 3.09 -13.43 -2.28
N ALA A 253 2.48 -12.35 -2.73
CA ALA A 253 1.11 -12.04 -2.45
C ALA A 253 0.24 -13.30 -2.30
N HIS A 254 -0.64 -13.35 -1.30
CA HIS A 254 -1.46 -14.52 -1.08
C HIS A 254 -2.14 -14.98 -2.39
N GLY A 255 -1.94 -16.22 -2.80
CA GLY A 255 -2.51 -16.74 -4.05
C GLY A 255 -1.81 -16.33 -5.35
N GLN A 256 -0.70 -15.59 -5.34
CA GLN A 256 0.04 -15.33 -6.59
C GLN A 256 0.72 -16.58 -7.13
N VAL A 257 0.38 -16.93 -8.38
CA VAL A 257 0.88 -18.13 -9.08
C VAL A 257 1.89 -17.83 -10.19
N PHE A 258 2.20 -16.56 -10.45
CA PHE A 258 3.09 -16.15 -11.54
C PHE A 258 4.56 -16.00 -11.09
N PRO A 259 5.55 -16.29 -11.97
CA PRO A 259 6.97 -16.18 -11.65
C PRO A 259 7.35 -14.78 -11.14
N ALA A 260 7.96 -14.71 -9.97
CA ALA A 260 8.40 -13.44 -9.39
C ALA A 260 9.89 -13.46 -9.01
N PRO A 261 10.57 -12.30 -9.06
CA PRO A 261 11.91 -12.16 -8.51
C PRO A 261 11.84 -12.13 -6.98
N ILE A 262 12.87 -12.64 -6.31
CA ILE A 262 12.98 -12.62 -4.85
C ILE A 262 14.41 -12.88 -4.34
N PHE A 263 15.22 -13.65 -5.05
CA PHE A 263 16.50 -14.16 -4.55
C PHE A 263 17.53 -13.05 -4.38
N ASP A 264 17.59 -12.06 -5.28
CA ASP A 264 18.54 -10.96 -5.12
C ASP A 264 18.24 -10.13 -3.86
N SER A 265 16.97 -10.01 -3.46
CA SER A 265 16.59 -9.25 -2.26
C SER A 265 17.02 -9.93 -0.96
N TYR A 266 17.13 -11.28 -0.95
CA TYR A 266 17.59 -12.02 0.21
C TYR A 266 19.03 -11.66 0.60
N THR A 267 19.93 -11.41 -0.36
CA THR A 267 21.31 -11.04 -0.02
C THR A 267 21.35 -9.77 0.82
N ASP A 268 20.65 -8.72 0.40
CA ASP A 268 20.63 -7.44 1.09
C ASP A 268 19.91 -7.55 2.46
N ARG A 269 18.72 -8.15 2.48
CA ARG A 269 17.88 -8.31 3.68
C ARG A 269 18.61 -9.05 4.80
N PHE A 270 19.14 -10.23 4.50
CA PHE A 270 19.76 -11.09 5.51
C PHE A 270 21.10 -10.53 6.02
N ASN A 271 21.83 -9.78 5.19
CA ASN A 271 23.05 -9.08 5.63
C ASN A 271 22.75 -7.87 6.52
N LEU A 272 21.56 -7.27 6.37
CA LEU A 272 21.16 -6.08 7.10
C LEU A 272 20.45 -6.41 8.42
N TYR A 273 19.64 -7.47 8.48
CA TYR A 273 18.86 -7.81 9.68
C TYR A 273 19.70 -7.94 10.96
N PRO A 274 20.88 -8.59 11.00
CA PRO A 274 21.70 -8.64 12.21
C PRO A 274 22.18 -7.26 12.66
N LYS A 275 22.45 -6.35 11.73
CA LYS A 275 22.86 -4.96 12.02
C LYS A 275 21.71 -4.13 12.61
N LEU A 276 20.46 -4.59 12.43
CA LEU A 276 19.25 -3.97 12.97
C LEU A 276 18.83 -4.54 14.34
N ASN A 277 19.66 -5.35 15.00
CA ASN A 277 19.34 -6.04 16.26
C ASN A 277 18.15 -7.01 16.15
N ILE A 278 17.91 -7.55 14.94
CA ILE A 278 16.90 -8.60 14.73
C ILE A 278 17.50 -9.93 15.19
N GLU A 279 16.93 -10.52 16.25
CA GLU A 279 17.41 -11.77 16.85
C GLU A 279 16.72 -13.02 16.30
N GLY A 280 15.58 -12.87 15.61
CA GLY A 280 14.78 -13.96 15.09
C GLY A 280 13.96 -13.56 13.88
N LEU A 281 13.72 -14.54 13.00
CA LEU A 281 12.99 -14.38 11.76
C LEU A 281 11.79 -15.33 11.72
N PHE A 282 10.65 -14.80 11.34
CA PHE A 282 9.43 -15.55 11.00
C PHE A 282 9.07 -15.18 9.57
N LEU A 283 9.04 -16.15 8.67
CA LEU A 283 8.57 -16.00 7.30
C LEU A 283 7.10 -16.39 7.25
N GLU A 284 6.22 -15.43 7.02
CA GLU A 284 4.86 -15.70 6.62
C GLU A 284 4.86 -16.20 5.18
N SER A 285 4.76 -17.53 5.04
CA SER A 285 4.45 -18.17 3.79
C SER A 285 3.10 -18.84 3.90
N GLU A 286 2.06 -18.06 3.64
CA GLU A 286 0.74 -18.64 3.51
C GLU A 286 0.71 -19.56 2.28
N LEU A 287 0.97 -20.83 2.53
CA LEU A 287 0.87 -21.94 1.59
C LEU A 287 -0.61 -22.29 1.36
N MET A 288 -1.42 -21.27 1.08
CA MET A 288 -2.81 -21.48 0.72
C MET A 288 -2.93 -22.10 -0.66
N VAL A 289 -1.91 -21.99 -1.52
CA VAL A 289 -2.01 -22.32 -2.95
C VAL A 289 -0.74 -23.02 -3.45
N SER A 290 -0.91 -24.17 -4.11
CA SER A 290 0.06 -24.71 -5.07
C SER A 290 -0.65 -24.83 -6.44
N PRO A 291 0.01 -24.71 -7.59
CA PRO A 291 1.42 -24.37 -7.79
C PRO A 291 1.73 -22.92 -7.38
N ARG A 292 2.67 -22.75 -6.45
CA ARG A 292 3.37 -21.48 -6.26
C ARG A 292 4.78 -21.61 -6.84
N PRO A 293 5.21 -20.68 -7.69
CA PRO A 293 6.44 -20.85 -8.47
C PRO A 293 7.65 -20.92 -7.54
N PHE A 294 8.35 -22.05 -7.61
CA PHE A 294 9.60 -22.32 -6.90
C PHE A 294 9.50 -22.21 -5.36
N VAL A 295 8.34 -22.43 -4.75
CA VAL A 295 8.14 -22.23 -3.31
C VAL A 295 9.09 -23.09 -2.45
N GLY A 296 9.34 -24.34 -2.82
CA GLY A 296 10.32 -25.19 -2.15
C GLY A 296 11.74 -24.62 -2.21
N MET A 297 12.14 -24.09 -3.36
CA MET A 297 13.44 -23.42 -3.53
C MET A 297 13.53 -22.17 -2.69
N ARG A 298 12.49 -21.32 -2.70
CA ARG A 298 12.44 -20.09 -1.90
C ARG A 298 12.61 -20.39 -0.42
N HIS A 299 11.88 -21.38 0.10
CA HIS A 299 11.98 -21.78 1.50
C HIS A 299 13.35 -22.36 1.86
N TRP A 300 13.87 -23.24 1.02
CA TRP A 300 15.18 -23.85 1.25
C TRP A 300 16.29 -22.79 1.25
N VAL A 301 16.30 -21.90 0.25
CA VAL A 301 17.28 -20.79 0.16
C VAL A 301 17.11 -19.83 1.34
N TRP A 302 15.88 -19.46 1.69
CA TRP A 302 15.59 -18.57 2.83
C TRP A 302 16.12 -19.15 4.14
N LEU A 303 15.89 -20.43 4.43
CA LEU A 303 16.41 -21.09 5.64
C LEU A 303 17.94 -21.10 5.69
N HIS A 304 18.61 -21.36 4.55
CA HIS A 304 20.07 -21.35 4.51
C HIS A 304 20.67 -19.94 4.64
N LYS A 305 19.99 -18.91 4.13
CA LYS A 305 20.35 -17.51 4.36
C LYS A 305 20.06 -17.07 5.80
N ALA A 306 19.01 -17.59 6.41
CA ALA A 306 18.69 -17.37 7.82
C ALA A 306 19.71 -18.06 8.73
N GLU A 307 20.17 -19.24 8.37
CA GLU A 307 21.25 -19.90 9.08
C GLU A 307 22.53 -19.06 8.97
N ASP A 308 23.01 -18.86 7.75
CA ASP A 308 24.27 -18.17 7.45
C ASP A 308 24.07 -17.10 6.35
N PRO A 309 23.93 -15.82 6.75
CA PRO A 309 23.79 -14.70 5.83
C PRO A 309 24.97 -14.51 4.89
N SER A 310 26.17 -15.02 5.22
CA SER A 310 27.36 -14.84 4.38
C SER A 310 27.33 -15.66 3.08
N ARG A 311 26.48 -16.69 3.01
CA ARG A 311 26.37 -17.56 1.84
C ARG A 311 25.86 -16.81 0.61
N ASP A 312 26.46 -17.11 -0.54
CA ASP A 312 25.99 -16.59 -1.82
C ASP A 312 24.60 -17.18 -2.14
N VAL A 313 23.65 -16.30 -2.44
CA VAL A 313 22.27 -16.72 -2.71
C VAL A 313 22.16 -17.52 -4.02
N TRP A 314 22.99 -17.22 -5.01
CA TRP A 314 22.95 -17.88 -6.31
C TRP A 314 23.65 -19.23 -6.31
N GLU A 315 24.65 -19.43 -5.45
CA GLU A 315 25.20 -20.77 -5.17
C GLU A 315 24.15 -21.67 -4.52
N LEU A 316 23.34 -21.14 -3.59
CA LEU A 316 22.21 -21.86 -2.99
C LEU A 316 21.15 -22.22 -4.04
N VAL A 317 20.74 -21.25 -4.86
CA VAL A 317 19.78 -21.48 -5.95
C VAL A 317 20.32 -22.51 -6.95
N GLN A 318 21.62 -22.49 -7.24
CA GLN A 318 22.29 -23.45 -8.11
C GLN A 318 22.32 -24.86 -7.50
N ASP A 319 22.64 -25.01 -6.22
CA ASP A 319 22.63 -26.30 -5.50
C ASP A 319 21.22 -26.91 -5.56
N PHE A 320 20.20 -26.12 -5.19
CA PHE A 320 18.80 -26.55 -5.29
C PHE A 320 18.44 -26.96 -6.72
N SER A 321 18.80 -26.14 -7.71
CA SER A 321 18.45 -26.40 -9.10
C SER A 321 19.09 -27.68 -9.62
N ASN A 322 20.35 -27.94 -9.27
CA ASN A 322 21.06 -29.16 -9.65
C ASN A 322 20.38 -30.40 -9.05
N GLY A 323 20.06 -30.38 -7.77
CA GLY A 323 19.45 -31.52 -7.09
C GLY A 323 17.99 -31.79 -7.49
N MET A 324 17.25 -30.74 -7.84
CA MET A 324 15.83 -30.86 -8.20
C MET A 324 15.59 -31.07 -9.69
N TYR A 325 16.37 -30.43 -10.56
CA TYR A 325 16.11 -30.40 -12.01
C TYR A 325 17.22 -31.07 -12.84
N GLY A 326 18.34 -31.49 -12.24
CA GLY A 326 19.40 -32.23 -12.95
C GLY A 326 19.91 -31.50 -14.19
N LYS A 327 19.85 -32.14 -15.36
CA LYS A 327 20.30 -31.54 -16.64
C LYS A 327 19.52 -30.28 -17.03
N ALA A 328 18.32 -30.06 -16.49
CA ALA A 328 17.55 -28.84 -16.72
C ALA A 328 18.02 -27.65 -15.85
N ALA A 329 18.87 -27.86 -14.84
CA ALA A 329 19.29 -26.83 -13.91
C ALA A 329 19.85 -25.55 -14.57
N PRO A 330 20.71 -25.61 -15.61
CA PRO A 330 21.21 -24.39 -16.26
C PRO A 330 20.11 -23.53 -16.89
N HIS A 331 19.04 -24.16 -17.39
CA HIS A 331 17.90 -23.47 -17.99
C HIS A 331 16.99 -22.83 -16.92
N ILE A 332 16.77 -23.54 -15.80
CA ILE A 332 16.07 -22.98 -14.64
C ILE A 332 16.85 -21.79 -14.05
N MET A 333 18.17 -21.90 -13.92
CA MET A 333 19.03 -20.79 -13.48
C MET A 333 18.94 -19.59 -14.40
N SER A 334 18.98 -19.82 -15.72
CA SER A 334 18.85 -18.75 -16.72
C SER A 334 17.49 -18.06 -16.64
N LEU A 335 16.42 -18.82 -16.37
CA LEU A 335 15.08 -18.27 -16.17
C LEU A 335 15.04 -17.39 -14.93
N LEU A 336 15.51 -17.89 -13.78
CA LEU A 336 15.52 -17.13 -12.53
C LEU A 336 16.36 -15.85 -12.67
N LYS A 337 17.52 -15.92 -13.32
CA LYS A 337 18.35 -14.74 -13.61
C LYS A 337 17.67 -13.75 -14.55
N LEU A 338 16.92 -14.22 -15.55
CA LEU A 338 16.12 -13.36 -16.43
C LEU A 338 15.04 -12.63 -15.63
N THR A 339 14.32 -13.32 -14.74
CA THR A 339 13.33 -12.72 -13.85
C THR A 339 13.95 -11.68 -12.90
N GLU A 340 15.08 -12.00 -12.29
CA GLU A 340 15.78 -11.12 -11.32
C GLU A 340 16.37 -9.87 -11.96
N LYS A 341 16.89 -9.98 -13.19
CA LYS A 341 17.38 -8.82 -13.96
C LYS A 341 16.26 -7.80 -14.21
N ARG A 342 15.02 -8.26 -14.27
CA ARG A 342 13.82 -7.46 -14.58
C ARG A 342 12.94 -7.20 -13.36
N LYS A 343 13.50 -7.27 -12.14
CA LYS A 343 12.72 -7.10 -10.91
C LYS A 343 12.03 -5.75 -10.75
N GLN A 344 12.54 -4.69 -11.38
CA GLN A 344 11.88 -3.39 -11.40
C GLN A 344 10.62 -3.34 -12.27
N ASP A 345 10.48 -4.28 -13.22
CA ASP A 345 9.30 -4.37 -14.08
C ASP A 345 8.14 -5.14 -13.40
N TYR A 346 8.41 -5.79 -12.28
CA TYR A 346 7.43 -6.62 -11.58
C TYR A 346 6.44 -5.76 -10.75
N PRO A 347 5.13 -6.10 -10.68
CA PRO A 347 4.50 -7.27 -11.30
C PRO A 347 4.00 -7.03 -12.73
N TYR A 348 3.75 -5.80 -13.16
CA TYR A 348 2.93 -5.53 -14.34
C TYR A 348 3.67 -5.56 -15.67
N ASN A 349 4.87 -5.01 -15.72
CA ASN A 349 5.67 -4.87 -16.95
C ASN A 349 6.61 -6.06 -17.17
N LEU A 350 6.81 -6.91 -16.15
CA LEU A 350 7.66 -8.10 -16.26
C LEU A 350 7.16 -9.05 -17.36
N TYR A 351 5.85 -9.28 -17.44
CA TYR A 351 5.25 -10.27 -18.33
C TYR A 351 4.99 -9.71 -19.75
N ASP A 352 5.96 -9.01 -20.31
CA ASP A 352 5.90 -8.52 -21.69
C ASP A 352 6.26 -9.59 -22.72
N PHE A 353 6.27 -9.19 -24.00
CA PHE A 353 6.61 -10.06 -25.12
C PHE A 353 7.96 -10.76 -24.97
N SER A 354 9.00 -9.99 -24.60
CA SER A 354 10.38 -10.50 -24.55
C SER A 354 10.56 -11.48 -23.41
N TYR A 355 10.00 -11.19 -22.24
CA TYR A 355 10.10 -12.08 -21.08
C TYR A 355 9.33 -13.37 -21.32
N LEU A 356 8.06 -13.29 -21.75
CA LEU A 356 7.23 -14.47 -21.94
C LEU A 356 7.81 -15.40 -23.01
N THR A 357 8.24 -14.86 -24.15
CA THR A 357 8.87 -15.67 -25.22
C THR A 357 10.19 -16.29 -24.76
N GLY A 358 11.05 -15.51 -24.09
CA GLY A 358 12.34 -15.99 -23.58
C GLY A 358 12.19 -17.06 -22.51
N ALA A 359 11.29 -16.84 -21.54
CA ALA A 359 11.00 -17.76 -20.46
C ALA A 359 10.38 -19.07 -20.96
N GLN A 360 9.45 -19.01 -21.93
CA GLN A 360 8.86 -20.19 -22.55
C GLN A 360 9.93 -21.02 -23.26
N GLY A 361 10.82 -20.37 -24.03
CA GLY A 361 11.93 -21.05 -24.70
C GLY A 361 12.96 -21.67 -23.73
N LEU A 362 13.15 -21.09 -22.54
CA LEU A 362 13.99 -21.68 -21.49
C LEU A 362 13.36 -22.95 -20.91
N PHE A 363 12.04 -22.96 -20.69
CA PHE A 363 11.34 -24.16 -20.26
C PHE A 363 11.31 -25.26 -21.33
N ASP A 364 11.18 -24.90 -22.60
CA ASP A 364 11.27 -25.89 -23.70
C ASP A 364 12.63 -26.59 -23.71
N LYS A 365 13.72 -25.82 -23.51
CA LYS A 365 15.07 -26.39 -23.35
C LYS A 365 15.19 -27.24 -22.09
N ALA A 366 14.63 -26.78 -20.97
CA ALA A 366 14.62 -27.50 -19.71
C ALA A 366 13.93 -28.87 -19.85
N GLU A 367 12.70 -28.91 -20.38
CA GLU A 367 11.97 -30.16 -20.58
C GLU A 367 12.73 -31.13 -21.51
N LYS A 368 13.28 -30.61 -22.61
CA LYS A 368 14.08 -31.43 -23.54
C LYS A 368 15.32 -32.02 -22.86
N ALA A 369 15.99 -31.27 -21.98
CA ALA A 369 17.20 -31.74 -21.29
C ALA A 369 16.95 -32.90 -20.32
N VAL A 370 15.71 -33.07 -19.86
CA VAL A 370 15.31 -34.11 -18.91
C VAL A 370 14.18 -35.02 -19.42
N ALA A 371 13.98 -35.08 -20.73
CA ALA A 371 12.92 -35.88 -21.36
C ALA A 371 12.97 -37.36 -20.91
N ASP A 372 14.18 -37.89 -20.72
CA ASP A 372 14.43 -39.29 -20.31
C ASP A 372 14.37 -39.49 -18.78
N SER A 373 14.09 -38.44 -18.00
CA SER A 373 13.98 -38.50 -16.55
C SER A 373 12.56 -38.10 -16.10
N PRO A 374 11.64 -39.08 -15.95
CA PRO A 374 10.24 -38.79 -15.60
C PRO A 374 10.09 -37.90 -14.35
N LYS A 375 10.91 -38.15 -13.32
CA LYS A 375 10.89 -37.36 -12.07
C LYS A 375 11.33 -35.91 -12.29
N ALA A 376 12.44 -35.69 -13.00
CA ALA A 376 12.91 -34.32 -13.27
C ALA A 376 11.98 -33.58 -14.25
N LEU A 377 11.46 -34.28 -15.25
CA LEU A 377 10.48 -33.72 -16.20
C LEU A 377 9.21 -33.26 -15.49
N ALA A 378 8.67 -34.07 -14.57
CA ALA A 378 7.50 -33.69 -13.77
C ALA A 378 7.75 -32.40 -12.95
N ARG A 379 8.93 -32.29 -12.31
CA ARG A 379 9.31 -31.08 -11.55
C ARG A 379 9.49 -29.86 -12.46
N VAL A 380 10.07 -30.01 -13.64
CA VAL A 380 10.23 -28.91 -14.62
C VAL A 380 8.86 -28.42 -15.08
N ARG A 381 7.94 -29.33 -15.39
CA ARG A 381 6.58 -28.97 -15.82
C ARG A 381 5.76 -28.33 -14.71
N GLU A 382 5.88 -28.82 -13.47
CA GLU A 382 5.28 -28.17 -12.30
C GLU A 382 5.78 -26.73 -12.14
N ALA A 383 7.08 -26.50 -12.27
CA ALA A 383 7.66 -25.16 -12.23
C ALA A 383 7.21 -24.26 -13.41
N ARG A 384 6.93 -24.85 -14.59
CA ARG A 384 6.45 -24.14 -15.78
C ARG A 384 5.03 -23.62 -15.63
N LEU A 385 4.19 -24.27 -14.81
CA LEU A 385 2.76 -23.98 -14.73
C LEU A 385 2.45 -22.50 -14.42
N GLY A 386 3.22 -21.88 -13.51
CA GLY A 386 3.08 -20.46 -13.23
C GLY A 386 3.34 -19.56 -14.44
N LEU A 387 4.31 -19.91 -15.28
CA LEU A 387 4.61 -19.18 -16.52
C LEU A 387 3.53 -19.40 -17.58
N ASP A 388 3.01 -20.61 -17.71
CA ASP A 388 1.93 -20.91 -18.67
C ASP A 388 0.67 -20.11 -18.31
N LEU A 389 0.30 -20.05 -17.03
CA LEU A 389 -0.80 -19.21 -16.54
C LEU A 389 -0.51 -17.71 -16.79
N ALA A 390 0.70 -17.23 -16.50
CA ALA A 390 1.06 -15.83 -16.78
C ALA A 390 1.00 -15.52 -18.28
N THR A 391 1.42 -16.44 -19.14
CA THR A 391 1.41 -16.27 -20.60
C THR A 391 0.00 -16.13 -21.14
N LEU A 392 -0.94 -16.94 -20.65
CA LEU A 392 -2.36 -16.84 -21.02
C LEU A 392 -2.99 -15.55 -20.49
N TYR A 393 -2.66 -15.18 -19.26
CA TYR A 393 -3.23 -14.01 -18.59
C TYR A 393 -2.78 -12.68 -19.20
N TYR A 394 -1.49 -12.57 -19.54
CA TYR A 394 -0.90 -11.36 -20.12
C TYR A 394 -0.87 -11.37 -21.66
N TRP A 395 -1.45 -12.39 -22.30
CA TRP A 395 -1.37 -12.61 -23.76
C TRP A 395 -1.63 -11.34 -24.59
N THR A 396 -2.80 -10.73 -24.42
CA THR A 396 -3.20 -9.56 -25.21
C THR A 396 -2.31 -8.35 -24.92
N LYS A 397 -1.97 -8.12 -23.64
CA LYS A 397 -1.10 -7.00 -23.25
C LYS A 397 0.28 -7.14 -23.87
N ALA A 398 0.92 -8.30 -23.72
CA ALA A 398 2.27 -8.55 -24.19
C ALA A 398 2.42 -8.32 -25.71
N ILE A 399 1.49 -8.84 -26.51
CA ILE A 399 1.52 -8.66 -27.97
C ILE A 399 1.18 -7.22 -28.35
N THR A 400 0.17 -6.62 -27.69
CA THR A 400 -0.23 -5.22 -27.96
C THR A 400 0.92 -4.25 -27.70
N ASP A 401 1.62 -4.39 -26.57
CA ASP A 401 2.76 -3.54 -26.22
C ASP A 401 3.91 -3.74 -27.22
N HIS A 402 4.19 -4.98 -27.64
CA HIS A 402 5.18 -5.28 -28.66
C HIS A 402 4.88 -4.59 -29.99
N VAL A 403 3.65 -4.71 -30.48
CA VAL A 403 3.21 -4.06 -31.73
C VAL A 403 3.31 -2.54 -31.61
N ARG A 404 2.91 -1.96 -30.48
CA ARG A 404 3.01 -0.51 -30.23
C ARG A 404 4.43 0.00 -30.15
N SER A 405 5.37 -0.85 -29.72
CA SER A 405 6.80 -0.54 -29.73
C SER A 405 7.48 -0.71 -31.10
N GLY A 406 6.72 -1.01 -32.16
CA GLY A 406 7.22 -1.20 -33.53
C GLY A 406 7.47 -2.65 -33.94
N GLY A 407 7.16 -3.61 -33.06
CA GLY A 407 7.17 -5.03 -33.36
C GLY A 407 6.02 -5.46 -34.28
N LYS A 408 6.05 -6.71 -34.75
CA LYS A 408 4.96 -7.29 -35.57
C LYS A 408 4.22 -8.35 -34.77
N GLU A 409 2.91 -8.44 -34.96
CA GLU A 409 2.11 -9.53 -34.36
C GLU A 409 2.66 -10.91 -34.75
N SER A 410 3.17 -11.05 -35.98
CA SER A 410 3.78 -12.28 -36.50
C SER A 410 5.02 -12.75 -35.72
N ASP A 411 5.62 -11.90 -34.89
CA ASP A 411 6.78 -12.25 -34.07
C ASP A 411 6.38 -13.16 -32.91
N TRP A 412 5.10 -13.14 -32.50
CA TRP A 412 4.59 -14.00 -31.45
C TRP A 412 4.40 -15.43 -31.96
N LYS A 413 5.36 -16.30 -31.63
CA LYS A 413 5.38 -17.71 -32.06
C LYS A 413 4.71 -18.68 -31.09
N LEU A 414 4.27 -18.19 -29.93
CA LEU A 414 3.60 -19.02 -28.95
C LEU A 414 2.19 -19.40 -29.43
N ASN A 415 1.71 -20.58 -29.06
CA ASN A 415 0.39 -21.09 -29.44
C ASN A 415 -0.46 -21.33 -28.19
N LYS A 416 -1.63 -20.67 -28.10
CA LYS A 416 -2.52 -20.74 -26.94
C LYS A 416 -2.98 -22.16 -26.63
N ASP A 417 -3.43 -22.88 -27.64
CA ASP A 417 -3.99 -24.22 -27.47
C ASP A 417 -2.93 -25.19 -26.93
N THR A 418 -1.68 -25.03 -27.37
CA THR A 418 -0.55 -25.81 -26.86
C THR A 418 -0.26 -25.48 -25.39
N ILE A 419 -0.33 -24.20 -24.99
CA ILE A 419 -0.15 -23.80 -23.60
C ILE A 419 -1.31 -24.35 -22.73
N ILE A 420 -2.56 -24.16 -23.18
CA ILE A 420 -3.76 -24.65 -22.49
C ILE A 420 -3.71 -26.17 -22.31
N ALA A 421 -3.32 -26.91 -23.35
CA ALA A 421 -3.18 -28.36 -23.32
C ALA A 421 -2.10 -28.86 -22.33
N ARG A 422 -1.14 -28.01 -21.92
CA ARG A 422 -0.20 -28.34 -20.84
C ARG A 422 -0.79 -28.09 -19.45
N VAL A 423 -1.57 -27.02 -19.29
CA VAL A 423 -2.11 -26.59 -17.99
C VAL A 423 -3.02 -27.65 -17.38
N GLU A 424 -4.00 -28.16 -18.14
CA GLU A 424 -5.02 -29.08 -17.59
C GLU A 424 -4.43 -30.40 -17.07
N PRO A 425 -3.58 -31.14 -17.80
CA PRO A 425 -2.99 -32.38 -17.30
C PRO A 425 -2.04 -32.17 -16.11
N LEU A 426 -1.35 -31.03 -16.06
CA LEU A 426 -0.44 -30.73 -14.96
C LEU A 426 -1.18 -30.50 -13.65
N LEU A 427 -2.34 -29.85 -13.68
CA LEU A 427 -3.18 -29.72 -12.49
C LEU A 427 -3.66 -31.07 -11.98
N LEU A 428 -4.10 -31.94 -12.90
CA LEU A 428 -4.52 -33.30 -12.56
C LEU A 428 -3.37 -34.14 -11.99
N ALA A 429 -2.15 -33.95 -12.49
CA ALA A 429 -0.95 -34.62 -11.98
C ALA A 429 -0.61 -34.12 -10.57
N VAL A 430 -0.59 -32.80 -10.36
CA VAL A 430 -0.35 -32.21 -9.03
C VAL A 430 -1.44 -32.67 -8.04
N GLN A 431 -2.71 -32.76 -8.47
CA GLN A 431 -3.80 -33.34 -7.68
C GLN A 431 -3.52 -34.80 -7.29
N LYS A 432 -3.19 -35.65 -8.26
CA LYS A 432 -3.03 -37.09 -8.05
C LYS A 432 -1.82 -37.44 -7.17
N GLU A 433 -0.75 -36.68 -7.29
CA GLU A 433 0.51 -36.98 -6.60
C GLU A 433 0.55 -36.49 -5.15
N GLY A 434 -0.48 -35.75 -4.69
CA GLY A 434 -0.54 -35.30 -3.31
C GLY A 434 0.61 -34.36 -2.91
N ARG A 435 1.33 -33.76 -3.89
CA ARG A 435 2.47 -32.85 -3.67
C ARG A 435 2.00 -31.46 -3.26
N TRP A 436 1.11 -31.43 -2.28
CA TRP A 436 0.52 -30.25 -1.67
C TRP A 436 1.09 -30.11 -0.27
N LEU A 437 1.49 -28.89 0.08
CA LEU A 437 1.70 -28.53 1.47
C LEU A 437 0.30 -28.22 2.02
N SER A 438 -0.24 -29.13 2.83
CA SER A 438 -1.65 -29.13 3.27
C SER A 438 -2.03 -27.88 4.03
N CYS A 439 -3.20 -27.35 3.68
CA CYS A 439 -3.95 -26.35 4.44
C CYS A 439 -4.65 -27.06 5.62
N GLY A 440 -3.92 -27.36 6.69
CA GLY A 440 -4.48 -28.11 7.82
C GLY A 440 -4.41 -27.31 9.12
N VAL A 441 -5.55 -27.02 9.76
CA VAL A 441 -5.54 -26.50 11.14
C VAL A 441 -5.05 -27.64 12.06
N PRO A 442 -4.16 -27.40 13.05
CA PRO A 442 -3.45 -28.48 13.75
C PRO A 442 -4.34 -29.47 14.52
N HIS A 443 -5.64 -29.16 14.70
CA HIS A 443 -6.61 -30.05 15.36
C HIS A 443 -7.46 -30.89 14.39
N TRP A 444 -7.27 -30.78 13.07
CA TRP A 444 -8.03 -31.58 12.10
C TRP A 444 -7.54 -33.04 12.04
N ASN A 445 -8.47 -33.98 11.95
CA ASN A 445 -8.16 -35.37 11.67
C ASN A 445 -7.82 -35.59 10.17
N ALA A 446 -7.31 -36.78 9.83
CA ALA A 446 -6.89 -37.09 8.45
C ALA A 446 -8.02 -36.91 7.41
N GLN A 447 -9.25 -37.28 7.76
CA GLN A 447 -10.41 -37.13 6.88
C GLN A 447 -10.78 -35.66 6.66
N GLN A 448 -10.75 -34.83 7.71
CA GLN A 448 -11.01 -33.39 7.63
C GLN A 448 -9.95 -32.69 6.76
N LYS A 449 -8.69 -33.10 6.87
CA LYS A 449 -7.59 -32.60 6.03
C LYS A 449 -7.83 -32.94 4.56
N GLN A 450 -8.11 -34.21 4.26
CA GLN A 450 -8.40 -34.65 2.90
C GLN A 450 -9.61 -33.91 2.30
N GLN A 451 -10.71 -33.79 3.05
CA GLN A 451 -11.90 -33.06 2.57
C GLN A 451 -11.61 -31.57 2.32
N ALA A 452 -10.82 -30.94 3.19
CA ALA A 452 -10.41 -29.56 3.00
C ALA A 452 -9.49 -29.38 1.79
N GLU A 453 -8.57 -30.32 1.56
CA GLU A 453 -7.70 -30.36 0.38
C GLU A 453 -8.51 -30.51 -0.91
N GLU A 454 -9.44 -31.47 -0.98
CA GLU A 454 -10.32 -31.67 -2.14
C GLU A 454 -11.20 -30.45 -2.43
N LYS A 455 -11.78 -29.87 -1.37
CA LYS A 455 -12.57 -28.64 -1.47
C LYS A 455 -11.73 -27.47 -1.96
N TRP A 456 -10.52 -27.33 -1.41
CA TRP A 456 -9.61 -26.25 -1.79
C TRP A 456 -9.16 -26.40 -3.23
N LEU A 457 -8.80 -27.60 -3.67
CA LEU A 457 -8.34 -27.85 -5.03
C LEU A 457 -9.44 -27.57 -6.05
N THR A 458 -10.65 -28.09 -5.78
CA THR A 458 -11.84 -27.82 -6.60
C THR A 458 -12.02 -26.32 -6.77
N LYS A 459 -11.90 -25.59 -5.66
CA LYS A 459 -12.01 -24.14 -5.64
C LYS A 459 -10.87 -23.46 -6.40
N PHE A 460 -9.61 -23.85 -6.20
CA PHE A 460 -8.47 -23.31 -6.95
C PHE A 460 -8.65 -23.50 -8.46
N GLN A 461 -9.10 -24.68 -8.88
CA GLN A 461 -9.42 -24.94 -10.28
C GLN A 461 -10.52 -24.00 -10.79
N GLN A 462 -11.60 -23.82 -10.02
CA GLN A 462 -12.74 -22.98 -10.40
C GLN A 462 -12.44 -21.47 -10.38
N THR A 463 -11.63 -20.99 -9.43
CA THR A 463 -11.42 -19.55 -9.20
C THR A 463 -10.10 -19.03 -9.78
N VAL A 464 -9.16 -19.92 -10.09
CA VAL A 464 -7.84 -19.52 -10.60
C VAL A 464 -7.61 -20.05 -12.00
N VAL A 465 -7.60 -21.37 -12.14
CA VAL A 465 -7.08 -21.94 -13.38
C VAL A 465 -8.10 -21.85 -14.52
N GLN A 466 -9.34 -22.30 -14.28
CA GLN A 466 -10.36 -22.28 -15.32
C GLN A 466 -10.64 -20.87 -15.84
N PRO A 467 -10.71 -19.82 -15.01
CA PRO A 467 -10.86 -18.47 -15.51
C PRO A 467 -9.67 -17.99 -16.33
N VAL A 468 -8.43 -18.26 -15.92
CA VAL A 468 -7.23 -17.91 -16.71
C VAL A 468 -7.22 -18.65 -18.04
N VAL A 469 -7.57 -19.94 -18.06
CA VAL A 469 -7.67 -20.74 -19.29
C VAL A 469 -8.76 -20.20 -20.21
N ASN A 470 -9.95 -19.92 -19.68
CA ASN A 470 -11.05 -19.34 -20.44
C ASN A 470 -10.67 -17.98 -21.02
N CYS A 471 -10.03 -17.13 -20.22
CA CYS A 471 -9.57 -15.82 -20.65
C CYS A 471 -8.49 -15.91 -21.73
N GLY A 472 -7.52 -16.81 -21.54
CA GLY A 472 -6.48 -17.07 -22.53
C GLY A 472 -7.09 -17.54 -23.85
N ARG A 473 -8.09 -18.42 -23.80
CA ARG A 473 -8.79 -18.95 -24.97
C ARG A 473 -9.56 -17.84 -25.71
N ALA A 474 -10.18 -16.91 -24.98
CA ALA A 474 -10.92 -15.78 -25.55
C ALA A 474 -10.06 -14.56 -25.92
N ALA A 475 -8.82 -14.49 -25.42
CA ALA A 475 -7.93 -13.35 -25.59
C ALA A 475 -7.75 -13.00 -27.08
N LYS A 476 -7.72 -11.72 -27.43
CA LYS A 476 -7.34 -11.24 -28.77
C LYS A 476 -5.84 -10.94 -28.80
N ASN A 477 -5.20 -10.96 -29.97
CA ASN A 477 -3.77 -10.72 -30.06
C ASN A 477 -3.43 -9.24 -29.89
N VAL A 478 -4.06 -8.38 -30.68
CA VAL A 478 -3.81 -6.94 -30.67
C VAL A 478 -5.07 -6.21 -30.24
N MET A 479 -4.89 -5.28 -29.30
CA MET A 479 -5.92 -4.38 -28.84
C MET A 479 -5.72 -2.99 -29.49
N PRO A 480 -6.57 -2.59 -30.47
CA PRO A 480 -6.48 -1.26 -31.07
C PRO A 480 -6.73 -0.17 -30.03
N LEU A 481 -6.03 0.95 -30.16
CA LEU A 481 -6.33 2.14 -29.37
C LEU A 481 -7.72 2.65 -29.73
N PRO A 482 -8.45 3.25 -28.77
CA PRO A 482 -9.64 4.02 -29.10
C PRO A 482 -9.30 5.14 -30.11
N PRO A 483 -10.18 5.45 -31.07
CA PRO A 483 -9.95 6.50 -32.07
C PRO A 483 -9.53 7.84 -31.47
N GLU A 484 -10.05 8.17 -30.28
CA GLU A 484 -9.76 9.40 -29.54
C GLU A 484 -8.30 9.48 -29.06
N LEU A 485 -7.60 8.35 -28.99
CA LEU A 485 -6.23 8.22 -28.49
C LEU A 485 -5.23 7.75 -29.56
N GLU A 486 -5.65 7.53 -30.80
CA GLU A 486 -4.78 7.06 -31.90
C GLU A 486 -3.61 8.02 -32.19
N THR A 487 -3.79 9.30 -31.91
CA THR A 487 -2.76 10.34 -32.14
C THR A 487 -1.79 10.49 -30.96
N VAL A 488 -2.05 9.83 -29.83
CA VAL A 488 -1.20 9.92 -28.64
C VAL A 488 0.04 9.03 -28.84
N PRO A 489 1.26 9.54 -28.58
CA PRO A 489 2.48 8.74 -28.67
C PRO A 489 2.41 7.48 -27.78
N ALA A 490 2.87 6.34 -28.30
CA ALA A 490 2.78 5.06 -27.61
C ALA A 490 3.50 5.04 -26.24
N ASP A 491 4.60 5.76 -26.10
CA ASP A 491 5.39 5.87 -24.86
C ASP A 491 4.69 6.71 -23.76
N ARG A 492 3.57 7.36 -24.11
CA ARG A 492 2.71 8.11 -23.19
C ARG A 492 1.46 7.33 -22.76
N ILE A 493 1.24 6.13 -23.27
CA ILE A 493 0.03 5.35 -23.01
C ILE A 493 0.36 4.11 -22.19
N VAL A 494 -0.35 3.95 -21.08
CA VAL A 494 -0.43 2.68 -20.35
C VAL A 494 -1.84 2.14 -20.54
N ASP A 495 -1.98 1.07 -21.33
CA ASP A 495 -3.27 0.46 -21.66
C ASP A 495 -3.37 -0.92 -21.01
N LEU A 496 -4.25 -1.04 -20.02
CA LEU A 496 -4.38 -2.20 -19.16
C LEU A 496 -5.69 -2.92 -19.51
N PRO A 497 -5.64 -4.12 -20.11
CA PRO A 497 -6.85 -4.90 -20.36
C PRO A 497 -7.39 -5.50 -19.05
N ALA A 498 -8.64 -5.92 -19.05
CA ALA A 498 -9.36 -6.47 -17.90
C ALA A 498 -8.58 -7.47 -17.04
N PRO A 499 -7.85 -8.47 -17.61
CA PRO A 499 -6.97 -9.33 -16.82
C PRO A 499 -6.00 -8.56 -15.93
N VAL A 500 -5.42 -7.47 -16.37
CA VAL A 500 -4.39 -6.76 -15.61
C VAL A 500 -4.97 -5.83 -14.53
N ILE A 501 -6.21 -5.34 -14.72
CA ILE A 501 -6.88 -4.41 -13.79
C ILE A 501 -7.31 -5.09 -12.48
N GLY A 502 -7.52 -6.41 -12.49
CA GLY A 502 -7.95 -7.20 -11.34
C GLY A 502 -6.86 -7.54 -10.31
N PHE A 503 -5.61 -7.07 -10.51
CA PHE A 503 -4.49 -7.44 -9.64
C PHE A 503 -4.51 -6.66 -8.31
N CYS A 504 -5.03 -7.30 -7.27
CA CYS A 504 -5.22 -6.70 -5.94
C CYS A 504 -3.95 -6.72 -5.08
N ASP A 505 -3.65 -5.56 -4.45
CA ASP A 505 -2.92 -5.28 -3.20
C ASP A 505 -1.76 -6.19 -2.74
N GLY A 506 -1.07 -6.88 -3.66
CA GLY A 506 -0.19 -7.94 -3.21
C GLY A 506 -0.96 -9.04 -2.47
N ARG A 507 -2.23 -9.27 -2.82
CA ARG A 507 -2.97 -10.50 -2.49
C ARG A 507 -3.43 -11.26 -3.74
N GLY A 508 -2.78 -10.98 -4.88
CA GLY A 508 -3.03 -11.67 -6.14
C GLY A 508 -4.50 -11.57 -6.61
N PRO A 509 -4.83 -12.09 -7.81
CA PRO A 509 -6.21 -12.16 -8.26
C PRO A 509 -7.03 -13.25 -7.55
N PHE A 510 -6.43 -13.99 -6.59
CA PHE A 510 -6.94 -15.27 -6.10
C PHE A 510 -7.11 -15.33 -4.58
N TYR A 511 -6.75 -14.27 -3.85
CA TYR A 511 -7.05 -14.15 -2.43
C TYR A 511 -8.47 -13.68 -2.18
N GLU A 512 -9.16 -14.38 -1.28
CA GLU A 512 -10.56 -14.17 -0.91
C GLU A 512 -11.50 -14.06 -2.11
N GLN A 513 -11.91 -15.19 -2.70
CA GLN A 513 -13.28 -15.49 -3.22
C GLN A 513 -14.15 -14.32 -3.74
N VAL A 514 -13.60 -13.43 -4.55
CA VAL A 514 -14.26 -12.21 -4.97
C VAL A 514 -14.41 -12.32 -6.49
N ASP A 515 -15.50 -12.96 -6.93
CA ASP A 515 -15.81 -13.28 -8.34
C ASP A 515 -15.68 -12.09 -9.31
N ASP A 516 -15.87 -10.86 -8.85
CA ASP A 516 -15.76 -9.61 -9.61
C ASP A 516 -14.31 -9.14 -9.82
N ARG A 517 -13.29 -9.87 -9.37
CA ARG A 517 -11.88 -9.67 -9.78
C ARG A 517 -11.50 -10.53 -10.98
N ILE A 518 -12.28 -11.57 -11.24
CA ILE A 518 -11.93 -12.58 -12.22
C ILE A 518 -12.45 -12.12 -13.58
N PRO A 519 -11.58 -11.88 -14.57
CA PRO A 519 -12.03 -11.55 -15.90
C PRO A 519 -12.80 -12.75 -16.47
N VAL A 520 -13.83 -12.43 -17.26
CA VAL A 520 -14.65 -13.40 -17.99
C VAL A 520 -14.52 -13.17 -19.49
N PRO A 521 -14.62 -14.22 -20.31
CA PRO A 521 -14.72 -14.07 -21.75
C PRO A 521 -15.86 -13.15 -22.16
N ASP A 522 -15.57 -12.19 -23.02
CA ASP A 522 -16.58 -11.32 -23.62
C ASP A 522 -16.18 -10.98 -25.07
N PRO A 523 -16.85 -11.56 -26.08
CA PRO A 523 -16.53 -11.31 -27.48
C PRO A 523 -16.62 -9.84 -27.91
N GLN A 524 -17.48 -9.05 -27.26
CA GLN A 524 -17.65 -7.61 -27.55
C GLN A 524 -16.50 -6.77 -27.01
N SER A 525 -15.75 -7.27 -26.03
CA SER A 525 -14.60 -6.56 -25.48
C SER A 525 -13.44 -6.51 -26.46
N THR A 526 -12.58 -5.51 -26.28
CA THR A 526 -11.46 -5.29 -27.20
C THR A 526 -10.33 -6.30 -27.01
N ALA A 527 -10.13 -6.76 -25.77
CA ALA A 527 -9.15 -7.79 -25.45
C ALA A 527 -9.72 -9.21 -25.52
N GLY A 528 -11.02 -9.38 -25.75
CA GLY A 528 -11.74 -10.67 -25.66
C GLY A 528 -12.14 -11.06 -24.23
N ASN A 529 -11.78 -10.25 -23.23
CA ASN A 529 -12.08 -10.44 -21.82
C ASN A 529 -12.56 -9.14 -21.17
N ALA A 530 -13.39 -9.27 -20.13
CA ALA A 530 -13.86 -8.15 -19.32
C ALA A 530 -14.04 -8.55 -17.84
N VAL A 531 -13.96 -7.60 -16.92
CA VAL A 531 -14.33 -7.80 -15.52
C VAL A 531 -15.82 -7.47 -15.35
N PHE A 532 -16.62 -8.40 -14.81
CA PHE A 532 -18.04 -8.18 -14.55
C PHE A 532 -18.31 -7.88 -13.07
N ILE A 533 -18.97 -6.76 -12.82
CA ILE A 533 -19.32 -6.29 -11.47
C ILE A 533 -20.84 -6.26 -11.36
N SER A 534 -21.41 -7.17 -10.57
CA SER A 534 -22.86 -7.30 -10.46
C SER A 534 -23.48 -6.25 -9.53
N ASN A 535 -24.68 -5.78 -9.88
CA ASN A 535 -25.44 -4.82 -9.07
C ASN A 535 -25.88 -5.40 -7.73
N GLU A 536 -26.21 -6.70 -7.72
CA GLU A 536 -26.54 -7.45 -6.49
C GLU A 536 -25.41 -7.35 -5.46
N ARG A 537 -24.17 -7.56 -5.89
CA ARG A 537 -22.99 -7.50 -5.02
C ARG A 537 -22.71 -6.09 -4.52
N MET A 538 -22.90 -5.10 -5.38
CA MET A 538 -22.67 -3.69 -5.05
C MET A 538 -23.79 -3.06 -4.23
N LYS A 539 -24.88 -3.78 -3.95
CA LYS A 539 -26.04 -3.26 -3.20
C LYS A 539 -25.66 -2.69 -1.84
N ALA A 540 -24.70 -3.32 -1.14
CA ALA A 540 -24.20 -2.83 0.17
C ALA A 540 -23.42 -1.50 0.07
N PHE A 541 -23.00 -1.12 -1.13
CA PHE A 541 -22.24 0.08 -1.44
C PHE A 541 -23.02 1.10 -2.28
N GLY A 542 -24.35 0.96 -2.34
CA GLY A 542 -25.24 1.86 -3.10
C GLY A 542 -25.53 1.44 -4.55
N GLY A 543 -25.09 0.25 -4.98
CA GLY A 543 -25.23 -0.26 -6.34
C GLY A 543 -23.99 -0.01 -7.20
N VAL A 544 -24.01 -0.50 -8.44
CA VAL A 544 -22.90 -0.33 -9.39
C VAL A 544 -22.85 1.10 -9.97
N LEU A 545 -24.00 1.77 -10.07
CA LEU A 545 -24.11 3.17 -10.49
C LEU A 545 -24.53 4.07 -9.31
N PRO A 546 -23.92 5.27 -9.16
CA PRO A 546 -22.84 5.81 -9.98
C PRO A 546 -21.54 4.99 -9.87
N PHE A 547 -20.85 4.77 -10.99
CA PHE A 547 -19.63 3.97 -11.04
C PHE A 547 -18.44 4.82 -10.60
N HIS A 548 -17.81 4.44 -9.49
CA HIS A 548 -16.74 5.24 -8.88
C HIS A 548 -15.35 4.83 -9.37
N LEU A 549 -14.49 5.82 -9.62
CA LEU A 549 -13.04 5.69 -9.61
C LEU A 549 -12.51 6.59 -8.51
N GLY A 550 -11.59 6.09 -7.70
CA GLY A 550 -10.86 6.93 -6.76
C GLY A 550 -9.38 6.67 -6.77
N ILE A 551 -8.65 7.67 -6.28
CA ILE A 551 -7.21 7.67 -6.12
C ILE A 551 -6.95 7.92 -4.66
N TYR A 552 -6.22 6.99 -4.07
CA TYR A 552 -5.73 7.15 -2.72
C TYR A 552 -4.22 7.03 -2.71
N ASP A 553 -3.62 7.88 -1.90
CA ASP A 553 -2.20 7.86 -1.59
C ASP A 553 -2.02 7.67 -0.09
N SER A 554 -1.24 6.65 0.30
CA SER A 554 -0.93 6.40 1.71
C SER A 554 -0.15 7.52 2.40
N THR A 555 0.46 8.43 1.64
CA THR A 555 1.15 9.63 2.15
C THR A 555 0.22 10.84 2.26
N GLY A 556 -0.99 10.77 1.69
CA GLY A 556 -1.94 11.88 1.60
C GLY A 556 -1.52 13.02 0.67
N ARG A 557 -0.48 12.83 -0.16
CA ARG A 557 0.02 13.87 -1.09
C ARG A 557 -0.85 14.04 -2.32
N VAL A 558 -1.34 12.94 -2.89
CA VAL A 558 -2.27 12.97 -4.02
C VAL A 558 -3.59 12.28 -3.65
N GLY A 559 -4.68 12.73 -4.27
CA GLY A 559 -6.00 12.18 -4.03
C GLY A 559 -7.03 12.74 -4.98
N GLY A 560 -8.16 12.07 -5.08
CA GLY A 560 -9.26 12.50 -5.92
C GLY A 560 -10.11 11.33 -6.36
N GLY A 561 -11.14 11.62 -7.14
CA GLY A 561 -11.97 10.59 -7.71
C GLY A 561 -12.92 11.18 -8.73
N ALA A 562 -13.54 10.29 -9.48
CA ALA A 562 -14.55 10.60 -10.46
C ALA A 562 -15.65 9.56 -10.41
N ARG A 563 -16.79 9.88 -11.01
CA ARG A 563 -17.92 8.99 -11.08
C ARG A 563 -18.60 9.08 -12.44
N ILE A 564 -19.15 7.96 -12.89
CA ILE A 564 -20.05 7.88 -14.05
C ILE A 564 -21.45 7.67 -13.49
N ASN A 565 -22.33 8.64 -13.68
CA ASN A 565 -23.72 8.56 -13.25
C ASN A 565 -24.57 7.82 -14.31
N PRO A 566 -25.79 7.37 -13.98
CA PRO A 566 -26.68 6.74 -14.94
C PRO A 566 -26.88 7.54 -16.23
N ASP A 567 -27.03 8.87 -16.12
CA ASP A 567 -27.25 9.75 -17.27
C ASP A 567 -26.02 9.92 -18.16
N ASP A 568 -24.82 9.56 -17.66
CA ASP A 568 -23.56 9.61 -18.41
C ASP A 568 -23.42 8.41 -19.36
N ILE A 569 -24.21 7.34 -19.20
CA ILE A 569 -24.16 6.17 -20.09
C ILE A 569 -24.78 6.52 -21.45
N LYS A 570 -24.00 6.41 -22.53
CA LYS A 570 -24.40 6.87 -23.89
C LYS A 570 -24.48 5.71 -24.89
N GLY A 571 -25.42 4.79 -24.68
CA GLY A 571 -25.75 3.73 -25.63
C GLY A 571 -25.22 2.35 -25.28
N GLU A 572 -25.60 1.36 -26.09
CA GLU A 572 -25.23 -0.04 -25.93
C GLU A 572 -23.74 -0.29 -26.27
N GLY A 573 -23.18 -1.35 -25.69
CA GLY A 573 -21.80 -1.80 -25.93
C GLY A 573 -20.74 -1.04 -25.13
N TYR A 574 -19.47 -1.35 -25.38
CA TYR A 574 -18.34 -0.70 -24.71
C TYR A 574 -18.19 0.76 -25.18
N ARG A 575 -18.07 1.66 -24.21
CA ARG A 575 -17.80 3.09 -24.42
C ARG A 575 -16.62 3.52 -23.58
N LEU A 576 -15.80 4.41 -24.13
CA LEU A 576 -14.66 5.01 -23.44
C LEU A 576 -15.13 6.24 -22.65
N TYR A 577 -14.83 6.26 -21.36
CA TYR A 577 -15.16 7.35 -20.44
C TYR A 577 -13.88 7.96 -19.90
N LYS A 578 -13.69 9.27 -20.12
CA LYS A 578 -12.63 10.03 -19.46
C LYS A 578 -13.03 10.29 -18.02
N MET A 579 -12.31 9.67 -17.08
CA MET A 579 -12.57 9.82 -15.65
C MET A 579 -12.06 11.15 -15.13
N GLY A 580 -10.96 11.65 -15.68
CA GLY A 580 -10.41 12.94 -15.30
C GLY A 580 -8.90 12.97 -15.39
N ARG A 581 -8.34 14.10 -14.93
CA ARG A 581 -6.91 14.33 -14.83
C ARG A 581 -6.48 14.24 -13.39
N PHE A 582 -5.47 13.43 -13.12
CA PHE A 582 -5.00 13.18 -11.77
C PHE A 582 -3.48 13.15 -11.69
N ARG A 583 -2.94 13.48 -10.52
CA ARG A 583 -1.54 13.20 -10.19
C ARG A 583 -1.46 11.86 -9.48
N LEU A 584 -0.43 11.09 -9.79
CA LEU A 584 -0.18 9.76 -9.23
C LEU A 584 1.21 9.77 -8.62
N SER A 585 1.34 9.33 -7.36
CA SER A 585 2.62 9.11 -6.69
C SER A 585 3.00 7.64 -6.70
N ASP A 586 4.25 7.34 -6.32
CA ASP A 586 4.77 5.98 -6.13
C ASP A 586 3.97 5.16 -5.10
N THR A 587 3.33 5.84 -4.16
CA THR A 587 2.46 5.25 -3.13
C THR A 587 0.97 5.32 -3.45
N ALA A 588 0.59 5.87 -4.60
CA ALA A 588 -0.80 5.96 -5.02
C ALA A 588 -1.34 4.62 -5.52
N TYR A 589 -2.65 4.45 -5.40
CA TYR A 589 -3.40 3.40 -6.03
C TYR A 589 -4.71 3.92 -6.58
N ILE A 590 -5.11 3.33 -7.71
CA ILE A 590 -6.41 3.60 -8.34
C ILE A 590 -7.34 2.48 -7.89
N TYR A 591 -8.47 2.81 -7.26
CA TYR A 591 -9.51 1.85 -6.90
C TYR A 591 -10.80 2.15 -7.69
N LEU A 592 -11.56 1.09 -7.97
CA LEU A 592 -12.84 1.18 -8.65
C LEU A 592 -13.95 0.71 -7.72
N THR A 593 -15.09 1.40 -7.79
CA THR A 593 -16.32 1.19 -7.02
C THR A 593 -16.18 1.43 -5.50
N GLY A 594 -17.32 1.49 -4.80
CA GLY A 594 -17.35 1.65 -3.34
C GLY A 594 -16.82 0.45 -2.54
N SER A 595 -16.59 -0.71 -3.18
CA SER A 595 -16.09 -1.92 -2.53
C SER A 595 -14.56 -1.96 -2.42
N TRP A 596 -13.85 -1.17 -3.23
CA TRP A 596 -12.38 -1.18 -3.36
C TRP A 596 -11.82 -2.54 -3.80
N GLN A 597 -12.69 -3.43 -4.30
CA GLN A 597 -12.29 -4.80 -4.66
C GLN A 597 -11.49 -4.86 -5.95
N ILE A 598 -11.60 -3.85 -6.82
CA ILE A 598 -10.79 -3.71 -8.03
C ILE A 598 -9.88 -2.51 -7.83
N GLN A 599 -8.58 -2.72 -7.96
CA GLN A 599 -7.56 -1.71 -7.72
C GLN A 599 -6.30 -2.01 -8.52
N ILE A 600 -5.51 -0.96 -8.80
CA ILE A 600 -4.18 -1.10 -9.41
C ILE A 600 -3.13 -0.55 -8.45
N ARG A 601 -2.24 -1.45 -8.00
CA ARG A 601 -1.11 -1.16 -7.10
C ARG A 601 -0.05 -2.28 -7.15
N PRO A 602 1.26 -1.96 -7.15
CA PRO A 602 1.86 -0.62 -7.12
C PRO A 602 1.84 0.05 -8.50
N LEU A 603 1.66 1.38 -8.53
CA LEU A 603 1.72 2.15 -9.79
C LEU A 603 3.15 2.46 -10.23
N ILE A 604 4.14 2.23 -9.37
CA ILE A 604 5.57 2.51 -9.60
C ILE A 604 6.07 2.09 -10.98
N PRO A 605 5.77 0.87 -11.50
CA PRO A 605 6.26 0.45 -12.81
C PRO A 605 5.77 1.33 -13.98
N PHE A 606 4.74 2.15 -13.78
CA PHE A 606 4.17 3.04 -14.79
C PHE A 606 4.64 4.49 -14.65
N LEU A 607 5.23 4.87 -13.51
CA LEU A 607 5.61 6.25 -13.22
C LEU A 607 6.95 6.60 -13.85
N ASN A 608 7.10 7.86 -14.26
CA ASN A 608 8.39 8.38 -14.69
C ASN A 608 9.19 8.82 -13.44
N PRO A 609 10.33 8.18 -13.11
CA PRO A 609 11.14 8.57 -11.96
C PRO A 609 11.70 9.98 -12.07
N ASP A 610 11.89 10.50 -13.29
CA ASP A 610 12.41 11.84 -13.53
C ASP A 610 11.34 12.93 -13.32
N ASN A 611 10.06 12.55 -13.33
CA ASN A 611 8.94 13.46 -13.06
C ASN A 611 7.80 12.72 -12.34
N PRO A 612 7.92 12.52 -11.02
CA PRO A 612 6.94 11.76 -10.24
C PRO A 612 5.61 12.49 -10.06
N ASP A 613 5.54 13.81 -10.27
CA ASP A 613 4.32 14.62 -10.10
C ASP A 613 3.54 14.84 -11.40
N HIS A 614 3.93 14.13 -12.46
CA HIS A 614 3.38 14.30 -13.80
C HIS A 614 1.87 13.94 -13.84
N PRO A 615 1.01 14.78 -14.46
CA PRO A 615 -0.41 14.49 -14.56
C PRO A 615 -0.71 13.37 -15.57
N TRP A 616 -1.78 12.63 -15.27
CA TRP A 616 -2.32 11.53 -16.06
C TRP A 616 -3.80 11.76 -16.33
N ASP A 617 -4.20 11.64 -17.60
CA ASP A 617 -5.61 11.48 -17.95
C ASP A 617 -5.97 9.99 -17.85
N ILE A 618 -6.99 9.66 -17.05
CA ILE A 618 -7.43 8.28 -16.84
C ILE A 618 -8.75 8.04 -17.57
N TYR A 619 -8.83 6.93 -18.31
CA TYR A 619 -9.99 6.49 -19.06
C TYR A 619 -10.40 5.07 -18.67
N LEU A 620 -11.70 4.82 -18.62
CA LEU A 620 -12.28 3.48 -18.44
C LEU A 620 -13.14 3.11 -19.64
N SER A 621 -13.09 1.86 -20.08
CA SER A 621 -13.97 1.35 -21.13
C SER A 621 -15.00 0.39 -20.52
N LEU A 622 -16.26 0.80 -20.52
CA LEU A 622 -17.36 0.14 -19.79
C LEU A 622 -18.55 -0.17 -20.70
N LYS A 623 -19.29 -1.23 -20.38
CA LYS A 623 -20.66 -1.46 -20.85
C LYS A 623 -21.57 -1.90 -19.71
N THR A 624 -22.85 -1.57 -19.79
CA THR A 624 -23.89 -2.03 -18.86
C THR A 624 -24.47 -3.37 -19.31
N SER A 625 -25.03 -4.11 -18.36
CA SER A 625 -25.69 -5.41 -18.55
C SER A 625 -26.92 -5.47 -17.66
N GLY A 626 -27.94 -6.20 -18.09
CA GLY A 626 -29.19 -6.42 -17.35
C GLY A 626 -30.24 -5.29 -17.52
N PRO A 627 -31.53 -5.63 -17.36
CA PRO A 627 -32.64 -4.72 -17.61
C PRO A 627 -32.74 -3.56 -16.62
N GLY A 628 -32.10 -3.64 -15.46
CA GLY A 628 -32.13 -2.61 -14.41
C GLY A 628 -31.16 -1.45 -14.64
N LEU A 629 -30.31 -1.51 -15.67
CA LEU A 629 -29.31 -0.47 -15.97
C LEU A 629 -29.54 0.15 -17.37
N PRO A 630 -29.20 1.44 -17.56
CA PRO A 630 -29.34 2.10 -18.86
C PRO A 630 -28.57 1.35 -19.95
N PHE A 631 -29.23 1.04 -21.07
CA PHE A 631 -28.65 0.33 -22.22
C PHE A 631 -28.10 -1.08 -21.90
N GLY A 632 -28.47 -1.65 -20.74
CA GLY A 632 -28.12 -3.02 -20.40
C GLY A 632 -28.92 -4.01 -21.24
N ASP A 633 -28.29 -5.14 -21.57
CA ASP A 633 -28.97 -6.20 -22.30
C ASP A 633 -30.13 -6.78 -21.47
N LYS A 634 -31.23 -7.13 -22.14
CA LYS A 634 -32.48 -7.54 -21.46
C LYS A 634 -32.44 -8.95 -20.84
N THR A 635 -31.38 -9.70 -21.07
CA THR A 635 -31.27 -11.14 -20.74
C THR A 635 -30.21 -11.43 -19.68
N GLY A 636 -29.31 -10.49 -19.46
CA GLY A 636 -28.16 -10.57 -18.58
C GLY A 636 -28.52 -10.16 -17.16
N LYS A 637 -27.53 -10.31 -16.28
CA LYS A 637 -27.63 -9.84 -14.91
C LYS A 637 -27.31 -8.35 -14.86
N ASP A 638 -28.01 -7.62 -14.00
CA ASP A 638 -27.72 -6.21 -13.73
C ASP A 638 -26.27 -6.05 -13.26
N GLY A 639 -25.48 -5.26 -13.98
CA GLY A 639 -24.08 -5.00 -13.66
C GLY A 639 -23.34 -4.22 -14.73
N ILE A 640 -22.06 -3.98 -14.50
CA ILE A 640 -21.15 -3.35 -15.47
C ILE A 640 -20.04 -4.30 -15.82
N PHE A 641 -19.70 -4.33 -17.11
CA PHE A 641 -18.47 -4.91 -17.60
C PHE A 641 -17.43 -3.81 -17.84
N LEU A 642 -16.19 -4.04 -17.41
CA LEU A 642 -15.01 -3.22 -17.66
C LEU A 642 -14.00 -4.03 -18.49
N ASP A 643 -13.69 -3.61 -19.71
CA ASP A 643 -12.72 -4.34 -20.55
C ASP A 643 -11.30 -3.77 -20.52
N ARG A 644 -11.12 -2.48 -20.25
CA ARG A 644 -9.80 -1.87 -20.11
C ARG A 644 -9.78 -0.54 -19.36
N MET A 645 -8.63 -0.20 -18.81
CA MET A 645 -8.29 1.12 -18.26
C MET A 645 -7.07 1.66 -18.98
N ILE A 646 -7.13 2.93 -19.40
CA ILE A 646 -6.06 3.60 -20.13
C ILE A 646 -5.59 4.80 -19.32
N LEU A 647 -4.29 4.87 -19.04
CA LEU A 647 -3.65 6.04 -18.45
C LEU A 647 -2.83 6.72 -19.54
N VAL A 648 -3.09 8.00 -19.75
CA VAL A 648 -2.39 8.82 -20.74
C VAL A 648 -1.58 9.87 -19.99
N ARG A 649 -0.25 9.77 -20.10
CA ARG A 649 0.67 10.77 -19.59
C ARG A 649 0.39 12.09 -20.31
N VAL A 650 0.12 13.17 -19.59
CA VAL A 650 -0.21 14.48 -20.19
C VAL A 650 1.01 15.37 -20.16
N ASP A 651 1.70 15.54 -21.29
CA ASP A 651 2.80 16.51 -21.36
C ASP A 651 2.28 17.84 -20.81
N GLU A 652 2.87 18.33 -19.71
CA GLU A 652 2.65 19.73 -19.37
C GLU A 652 3.05 20.50 -20.62
N GLU A 653 2.15 21.32 -21.17
CA GLU A 653 2.56 22.32 -22.14
C GLU A 653 3.83 22.94 -21.57
N ARG A 654 4.95 22.80 -22.28
CA ARG A 654 6.16 23.53 -21.94
C ARG A 654 5.70 24.97 -21.79
N LYS A 655 5.66 25.47 -20.55
CA LYS A 655 5.35 26.88 -20.32
C LYS A 655 6.45 27.61 -21.05
N LEU A 656 6.13 28.17 -22.21
CA LEU A 656 7.03 29.07 -22.92
C LEU A 656 7.42 30.12 -21.88
N THR A 657 8.71 30.24 -21.63
CA THR A 657 9.20 31.29 -20.74
C THR A 657 8.72 32.63 -21.31
N ARG A 658 8.54 33.66 -20.46
CA ARG A 658 8.15 35.00 -20.93
C ARG A 658 9.03 35.50 -22.10
N GLY A 659 10.29 35.07 -22.15
CA GLY A 659 11.22 35.33 -23.24
C GLY A 659 10.87 34.63 -24.56
N GLU A 660 10.43 33.37 -24.51
CA GLU A 660 10.06 32.59 -25.70
C GLU A 660 8.72 33.02 -26.29
N VAL A 661 7.76 33.41 -25.44
CA VAL A 661 6.51 34.03 -25.89
C VAL A 661 6.80 35.37 -26.62
N ARG A 662 7.69 36.20 -26.07
CA ARG A 662 8.11 37.45 -26.71
C ARG A 662 8.94 37.24 -27.99
N ALA A 663 9.76 36.20 -28.05
CA ALA A 663 10.56 35.87 -29.24
C ALA A 663 9.68 35.33 -30.38
N ALA A 664 8.67 34.52 -30.05
CA ALA A 664 7.66 34.06 -31.01
C ALA A 664 6.74 35.20 -31.50
N GLU A 665 6.37 36.15 -30.63
CA GLU A 665 5.62 37.36 -31.00
C GLU A 665 6.44 38.35 -31.85
N LYS A 666 7.78 38.23 -31.88
CA LYS A 666 8.70 39.08 -32.66
C LYS A 666 9.38 38.37 -33.84
N GLY A 667 9.21 37.06 -34.00
CA GLY A 667 9.74 36.28 -35.13
C GLY A 667 11.23 35.93 -35.05
N GLU A 668 11.82 35.79 -33.87
CA GLU A 668 13.27 35.55 -33.70
C GLU A 668 13.57 34.10 -33.25
N ASN A 669 14.53 33.45 -33.92
CA ASN A 669 14.99 32.07 -33.63
C ASN A 669 15.79 32.01 -32.33
N LEU A 670 15.43 31.08 -31.43
CA LEU A 670 16.00 30.94 -30.10
C LEU A 670 17.19 29.97 -30.07
N LEU A 671 18.39 30.49 -29.79
CA LEU A 671 19.51 29.73 -29.24
C LEU A 671 20.16 30.47 -28.06
N ALA A 672 20.27 29.73 -26.96
CA ALA A 672 21.21 29.83 -25.85
C ALA A 672 21.14 31.01 -24.83
N SER A 673 21.10 30.55 -23.56
CA SER A 673 21.75 31.08 -22.35
C SER A 673 21.28 32.39 -21.70
N GLY A 674 21.07 32.31 -20.37
CA GLY A 674 21.77 33.20 -19.44
C GLY A 674 20.93 34.25 -18.70
N ASP A 675 20.83 34.03 -17.38
CA ASP A 675 20.71 34.99 -16.27
C ASP A 675 19.47 35.85 -16.01
N PHE A 676 19.10 35.82 -14.72
CA PHE A 676 18.12 36.67 -14.05
C PHE A 676 18.56 38.14 -14.01
N ASP A 677 17.62 39.06 -14.19
CA ASP A 677 17.69 40.37 -13.56
C ASP A 677 16.39 40.73 -12.83
N ARG A 678 16.57 41.25 -11.61
CA ARG A 678 15.57 41.73 -10.68
C ARG A 678 15.31 43.19 -11.04
N ASN A 679 14.08 43.55 -11.43
CA ASN A 679 13.43 44.85 -11.15
C ASN A 679 12.23 45.10 -12.09
N GLU A 680 10.99 44.87 -11.64
CA GLU A 680 9.81 45.54 -12.21
C GLU A 680 8.82 45.94 -11.10
N LYS A 681 8.28 47.17 -11.20
CA LYS A 681 7.41 47.88 -10.22
C LYS A 681 5.90 47.68 -10.50
N PRO A 682 4.99 47.96 -9.52
CA PRO A 682 3.54 47.71 -9.60
C PRO A 682 2.75 48.58 -10.61
N ASP A 683 1.52 48.17 -10.93
CA ASP A 683 0.64 48.74 -11.97
C ASP A 683 0.21 50.19 -11.66
N PRO A 684 0.45 51.17 -12.56
CA PRO A 684 0.29 52.59 -12.27
C PRO A 684 -1.17 53.09 -12.24
N LYS A 685 -2.18 52.28 -12.58
CA LYS A 685 -3.60 52.70 -12.50
C LYS A 685 -4.32 52.24 -11.23
N THR A 686 -3.84 51.20 -10.56
CA THR A 686 -4.50 50.62 -9.38
C THR A 686 -3.59 50.54 -8.15
N GLY A 687 -2.28 50.74 -8.32
CA GLY A 687 -1.30 50.65 -7.23
C GLY A 687 -1.13 49.24 -6.65
N LEU A 688 -1.76 48.21 -7.24
CA LEU A 688 -1.72 46.83 -6.77
C LEU A 688 -0.54 46.04 -7.37
N PRO A 689 0.06 45.08 -6.63
CA PRO A 689 0.78 43.98 -7.25
C PRO A 689 -0.23 43.09 -7.99
N ARG A 690 0.01 42.79 -9.27
CA ARG A 690 -0.90 41.94 -10.08
C ARG A 690 -0.99 40.54 -9.45
N GLY A 691 -2.22 40.04 -9.21
CA GLY A 691 -2.41 38.65 -8.81
C GLY A 691 -3.68 38.26 -8.03
N LEU A 692 -4.60 39.16 -7.64
CA LEU A 692 -5.75 38.72 -6.83
C LEU A 692 -6.75 37.87 -7.67
N ARG A 693 -7.06 36.63 -7.24
CA ARG A 693 -8.13 35.79 -7.82
C ARG A 693 -9.21 35.51 -6.79
N VAL A 694 -10.47 35.69 -7.20
CA VAL A 694 -11.65 35.37 -6.37
C VAL A 694 -12.45 34.29 -7.08
N SER A 695 -12.79 33.22 -6.36
CA SER A 695 -13.63 32.12 -6.86
C SER A 695 -14.82 31.91 -5.95
N ALA A 696 -16.01 31.78 -6.54
CA ALA A 696 -17.26 31.46 -5.86
C ALA A 696 -17.75 30.06 -6.23
N GLY A 697 -18.28 29.31 -5.24
CA GLY A 697 -19.04 28.08 -5.48
C GLY A 697 -20.43 28.36 -6.06
N GLU A 698 -21.09 27.32 -6.58
CA GLU A 698 -22.43 27.42 -7.17
C GLU A 698 -23.41 28.16 -6.24
N GLY A 699 -24.08 29.20 -6.77
CA GLY A 699 -25.09 29.99 -6.04
C GLY A 699 -24.61 31.34 -5.46
N ALA A 700 -23.34 31.72 -5.57
CA ALA A 700 -22.83 33.01 -5.10
C ALA A 700 -22.36 33.93 -6.25
N THR A 701 -22.68 35.22 -6.16
CA THR A 701 -22.27 36.24 -7.15
C THR A 701 -21.26 37.20 -6.53
N VAL A 702 -20.04 37.30 -7.07
CA VAL A 702 -19.01 38.20 -6.53
C VAL A 702 -18.95 39.48 -7.36
N ALA A 703 -19.03 40.65 -6.71
CA ALA A 703 -18.81 41.95 -7.33
C ALA A 703 -17.64 42.67 -6.65
N LEU A 704 -16.60 42.98 -7.41
CA LEU A 704 -15.44 43.74 -6.94
C LEU A 704 -15.70 45.25 -7.02
N ASP A 705 -15.89 45.91 -5.87
CA ASP A 705 -15.75 47.36 -5.74
C ASP A 705 -14.50 47.64 -4.89
N ALA A 706 -13.47 48.20 -5.51
CA ALA A 706 -12.24 48.59 -4.83
C ALA A 706 -12.23 50.12 -4.59
N GLU A 707 -12.63 50.56 -3.40
CA GLU A 707 -12.30 51.91 -2.94
C GLU A 707 -10.96 51.90 -2.22
N THR A 708 -10.01 52.69 -2.69
CA THR A 708 -8.70 52.85 -2.05
C THR A 708 -8.77 54.08 -1.15
N LYS A 709 -8.69 53.89 0.17
CA LYS A 709 -8.55 55.02 1.11
C LYS A 709 -7.07 55.35 1.31
N ALA A 710 -6.77 56.62 1.60
CA ALA A 710 -5.42 57.20 1.69
C ALA A 710 -4.46 56.50 2.69
N SER A 711 -4.96 55.58 3.51
CA SER A 711 -4.21 54.73 4.44
C SER A 711 -3.63 53.44 3.81
N GLY A 712 -3.71 53.26 2.48
CA GLY A 712 -3.24 52.02 1.81
C GLY A 712 -4.13 50.81 2.05
N THR A 713 -5.38 51.06 2.45
CA THR A 713 -6.35 50.01 2.81
C THR A 713 -7.29 49.74 1.65
N HIS A 714 -7.39 48.48 1.21
CA HIS A 714 -8.25 48.05 0.10
C HIS A 714 -9.39 47.16 0.60
N SER A 715 -10.65 47.59 0.43
CA SER A 715 -11.83 46.79 0.79
C SER A 715 -12.33 45.96 -0.40
N LEU A 716 -12.62 44.68 -0.19
CA LEU A 716 -13.36 43.81 -1.13
C LEU A 716 -14.82 43.75 -0.70
N ARG A 717 -15.77 43.70 -1.64
CA ARG A 717 -17.20 43.43 -1.36
C ARG A 717 -17.59 42.06 -1.93
N ILE A 718 -18.36 41.27 -1.17
CA ILE A 718 -18.93 39.99 -1.64
C ILE A 718 -20.42 39.99 -1.29
N THR A 719 -21.29 39.71 -2.26
CA THR A 719 -22.76 39.76 -2.08
C THR A 719 -23.36 38.35 -2.28
N ARG A 720 -24.17 37.86 -1.33
CA ARG A 720 -24.76 36.52 -1.39
C ARG A 720 -26.15 36.53 -2.06
N SER A 721 -26.41 35.59 -2.96
CA SER A 721 -27.72 35.37 -3.60
C SER A 721 -28.13 33.89 -3.54
N GLY A 722 -28.31 33.34 -2.33
CA GLY A 722 -28.79 31.96 -2.13
C GLY A 722 -28.24 31.26 -0.88
N ASP A 723 -28.89 30.16 -0.46
CA ASP A 723 -28.72 29.57 0.87
C ASP A 723 -27.59 28.51 1.04
N ALA A 724 -26.84 28.17 0.00
CA ALA A 724 -25.65 27.31 0.13
C ALA A 724 -24.57 27.69 -0.90
N GLY A 725 -23.39 28.12 -0.43
CA GLY A 725 -22.23 28.40 -1.29
C GLY A 725 -21.02 28.89 -0.50
N ALA A 726 -19.82 28.44 -0.89
CA ALA A 726 -18.54 28.86 -0.32
C ALA A 726 -17.84 29.90 -1.23
N ALA A 727 -17.17 30.88 -0.64
CA ALA A 727 -16.34 31.85 -1.38
C ALA A 727 -14.89 31.79 -0.88
N THR A 728 -13.94 31.81 -1.81
CA THR A 728 -12.49 31.79 -1.50
C THR A 728 -11.79 32.97 -2.19
N VAL A 729 -10.97 33.69 -1.43
CA VAL A 729 -10.09 34.75 -1.95
C VAL A 729 -8.66 34.28 -1.81
N SER A 730 -7.90 34.31 -2.90
CA SER A 730 -6.51 33.85 -2.94
C SER A 730 -5.64 34.75 -3.83
N PHE A 731 -4.35 34.78 -3.54
CA PHE A 731 -3.38 35.39 -4.46
C PHE A 731 -2.98 34.34 -5.51
N ALA A 732 -2.96 34.73 -6.79
CA ALA A 732 -2.65 33.86 -7.92
C ALA A 732 -1.16 33.50 -7.98
N ASP A 733 -0.30 34.35 -7.42
CA ASP A 733 1.15 34.14 -7.32
C ASP A 733 1.63 34.41 -5.88
N PRO A 734 2.68 33.72 -5.40
CA PRO A 734 3.25 33.95 -4.06
C PRO A 734 3.73 35.40 -3.89
N VAL A 735 3.34 36.06 -2.80
CA VAL A 735 3.71 37.45 -2.50
C VAL A 735 5.16 37.47 -1.98
N PRO A 736 6.09 38.24 -2.59
CA PRO A 736 7.45 38.37 -2.06
C PRO A 736 7.43 39.01 -0.67
N VAL A 737 8.15 38.42 0.27
CA VAL A 737 8.25 38.93 1.66
C VAL A 737 9.71 39.23 2.01
N VAL A 738 9.91 40.24 2.86
CA VAL A 738 11.23 40.56 3.40
C VAL A 738 11.54 39.57 4.53
N PRO A 739 12.60 38.75 4.40
CA PRO A 739 12.92 37.77 5.43
C PRO A 739 13.24 38.47 6.76
N GLY A 740 12.57 38.05 7.83
CA GLY A 740 12.72 38.63 9.17
C GLY A 740 11.90 39.90 9.44
N ALA A 741 11.01 40.32 8.52
CA ALA A 741 10.04 41.38 8.78
C ALA A 741 8.71 40.83 9.34
N THR A 742 8.06 41.62 10.19
CA THR A 742 6.73 41.34 10.73
C THR A 742 5.67 42.01 9.85
N TYR A 743 4.67 41.26 9.39
CA TYR A 743 3.57 41.80 8.58
C TYR A 743 2.27 41.73 9.39
N LEU A 744 1.44 42.78 9.32
CA LEU A 744 0.18 42.83 10.04
C LEU A 744 -1.00 42.69 9.06
N LEU A 745 -1.77 41.64 9.24
CA LEU A 745 -2.95 41.36 8.43
C LEU A 745 -4.19 41.71 9.26
N SER A 746 -4.86 42.82 8.92
CA SER A 746 -6.09 43.23 9.59
C SER A 746 -7.31 42.78 8.79
N ALA A 747 -7.99 41.71 9.20
CA ALA A 747 -9.24 41.30 8.58
C ALA A 747 -10.43 41.78 9.43
N LYS A 748 -11.05 42.89 9.05
CA LYS A 748 -12.26 43.38 9.73
C LYS A 748 -13.52 42.77 9.11
N VAL A 749 -13.95 41.65 9.65
CA VAL A 749 -15.19 40.98 9.23
C VAL A 749 -16.38 41.60 9.97
N MET A 750 -17.18 42.43 9.29
CA MET A 750 -18.41 43.00 9.85
C MET A 750 -19.63 42.22 9.35
N PHE A 751 -20.23 41.39 10.20
CA PHE A 751 -21.48 40.71 9.88
C PHE A 751 -22.68 41.60 10.21
N THR A 752 -23.14 42.36 9.22
CA THR A 752 -24.54 42.79 9.15
C THR A 752 -25.07 42.43 7.77
N ASP A 753 -25.93 41.41 7.73
CA ASP A 753 -26.85 40.92 6.69
C ASP A 753 -26.51 40.97 5.19
N ARG A 754 -25.31 41.37 4.72
CA ARG A 754 -24.88 41.21 3.30
C ARG A 754 -23.44 41.63 2.95
N HIS A 755 -22.51 41.82 3.90
CA HIS A 755 -21.20 42.41 3.60
C HIS A 755 -20.01 41.75 4.33
N ILE A 756 -18.85 41.67 3.66
CA ILE A 756 -17.53 41.38 4.25
C ILE A 756 -16.54 42.40 3.66
N SER A 757 -15.55 42.87 4.42
CA SER A 757 -14.48 43.76 3.95
C SER A 757 -13.11 43.30 4.47
N PHE A 758 -12.05 43.54 3.70
CA PHE A 758 -10.67 43.17 4.06
C PHE A 758 -9.78 44.42 4.07
N ALA A 759 -8.62 44.34 4.73
CA ALA A 759 -7.61 45.39 4.78
C ALA A 759 -6.21 44.75 4.87
N PHE A 760 -5.25 45.20 4.06
CA PHE A 760 -3.89 44.66 4.04
C PHE A 760 -2.88 45.80 4.25
N GLY A 761 -1.85 45.58 5.08
CA GLY A 761 -0.80 46.57 5.31
C GLY A 761 0.54 45.94 5.71
N CYS A 762 1.65 46.49 5.23
CA CYS A 762 3.00 46.12 5.67
C CYS A 762 3.44 47.07 6.80
N LEU A 763 3.87 46.52 7.94
CA LEU A 763 4.41 47.31 9.04
C LEU A 763 5.91 47.02 9.18
N ASP A 764 6.74 47.93 8.69
CA ASP A 764 8.18 47.87 8.92
C ASP A 764 8.48 48.33 10.35
N GLU A 765 8.69 47.38 11.27
CA GLU A 765 9.00 47.64 12.68
C GLU A 765 10.21 48.56 12.88
N LYS A 766 11.11 48.70 11.88
CA LYS A 766 12.28 49.57 11.98
C LYS A 766 12.00 51.04 11.69
N LYS A 767 10.84 51.40 11.14
CA LYS A 767 10.53 52.80 10.75
C LYS A 767 9.38 53.44 11.52
N ASN A 768 8.35 52.69 11.89
CA ASN A 768 7.19 53.21 12.59
C ASN A 768 6.81 52.23 13.69
N GLY A 769 7.05 52.58 14.96
CA GLY A 769 6.57 51.77 16.09
C GLY A 769 5.07 51.48 15.96
N LEU A 770 4.63 50.29 16.40
CA LEU A 770 3.23 49.85 16.34
C LEU A 770 2.32 50.95 16.90
N PRO A 771 1.34 51.50 16.13
CA PRO A 771 0.56 52.65 16.59
C PRO A 771 -0.30 52.36 17.83
N HIS A 772 -0.63 51.09 18.11
CA HIS A 772 -1.27 50.62 19.34
C HIS A 772 -1.01 49.11 19.45
N GLN A 773 -0.79 48.59 20.66
CA GLN A 773 -0.96 47.14 20.91
C GLN A 773 -2.46 46.86 20.98
N PRO A 774 -3.04 46.07 20.06
CA PRO A 774 -4.45 45.68 20.18
C PRO A 774 -4.58 44.63 21.30
N ASP A 775 -5.62 44.75 22.11
CA ASP A 775 -5.87 43.88 23.27
C ASP A 775 -6.09 42.38 22.89
N ASN A 776 -6.24 42.06 21.59
CA ASN A 776 -6.57 40.72 21.08
C ASN A 776 -5.59 40.23 19.99
N LEU A 777 -4.28 40.46 20.16
CA LEU A 777 -3.28 40.02 19.19
C LEU A 777 -2.99 38.50 19.32
N VAL A 778 -3.44 37.69 18.37
CA VAL A 778 -3.11 36.26 18.32
C VAL A 778 -1.72 36.08 17.70
N LYS A 779 -0.70 35.82 18.53
CA LYS A 779 0.63 35.39 18.07
C LYS A 779 0.59 33.90 17.77
N MET A 780 0.73 33.51 16.51
CA MET A 780 0.96 32.12 16.13
C MET A 780 2.45 31.88 15.87
N GLU A 781 3.06 30.95 16.59
CA GLU A 781 4.43 30.51 16.26
C GLU A 781 4.42 29.64 15.00
N PRO A 782 5.42 29.79 14.12
CA PRO A 782 5.47 29.04 12.87
C PRO A 782 5.64 27.54 13.15
N VAL A 783 4.63 26.74 12.77
CA VAL A 783 4.75 25.28 12.69
C VAL A 783 5.69 24.97 11.53
N THR A 784 7.00 24.98 11.78
CA THR A 784 8.00 24.62 10.78
C THR A 784 8.04 23.11 10.66
N ARG A 785 7.19 22.53 9.79
CA ARG A 785 7.56 21.26 9.15
C ARG A 785 8.65 21.58 8.14
N TYR A 786 9.82 20.97 8.30
CA TYR A 786 10.90 20.99 7.30
C TYR A 786 10.33 20.49 5.95
N LEU A 787 9.99 21.43 5.09
CA LEU A 787 9.63 21.26 3.68
C LEU A 787 10.37 22.36 2.94
N GLY A 788 11.32 21.99 2.09
CA GLY A 788 11.84 22.92 1.11
C GLY A 788 10.67 23.37 0.22
N ILE A 789 10.48 24.69 0.10
CA ILE A 789 9.39 25.39 -0.60
C ILE A 789 8.07 25.42 0.22
N GLY A 790 7.90 26.52 0.97
CA GLY A 790 6.83 26.69 1.96
C GLY A 790 5.50 27.21 1.39
N SER A 791 4.41 26.52 1.73
CA SER A 791 3.02 26.99 1.63
C SER A 791 2.39 26.87 3.01
N THR A 792 1.87 27.97 3.57
CA THR A 792 1.22 27.99 4.90
C THR A 792 -0.26 28.29 4.75
N TYR A 793 -1.13 27.37 5.19
CA TYR A 793 -2.60 27.52 5.14
C TYR A 793 -3.14 27.98 6.49
N PHE A 794 -4.09 28.93 6.50
CA PHE A 794 -4.79 29.37 7.71
C PHE A 794 -6.30 29.17 7.54
N ASN A 795 -6.90 28.33 8.39
CA ASN A 795 -8.36 28.19 8.48
C ASN A 795 -8.84 28.95 9.73
N VAL A 796 -9.82 29.83 9.58
CA VAL A 796 -10.49 30.50 10.70
C VAL A 796 -11.71 29.66 11.08
N PRO A 797 -11.75 29.02 12.27
CA PRO A 797 -12.90 28.21 12.67
C PRO A 797 -14.12 29.11 12.97
N TYR A 798 -15.31 28.72 12.50
CA TYR A 798 -16.58 29.30 12.92
C TYR A 798 -17.23 28.37 13.95
N ALA A 799 -17.49 28.86 15.16
CA ALA A 799 -18.41 28.22 16.09
C ALA A 799 -19.75 28.96 16.01
N CYS A 800 -20.82 28.27 15.62
CA CYS A 800 -22.17 28.77 15.84
C CYS A 800 -22.38 28.92 17.35
N GLN A 801 -22.38 30.16 17.86
CA GLN A 801 -23.10 30.49 19.07
C GLN A 801 -24.26 31.42 18.74
N GLU A 802 -25.40 31.08 19.34
CA GLU A 802 -26.66 31.79 19.27
C GLU A 802 -26.52 33.23 19.82
N LYS A 803 -26.21 34.21 18.96
CA LYS A 803 -26.63 35.62 19.08
C LYS A 803 -26.22 36.42 17.84
N PRO A 804 -27.17 37.06 17.13
CA PRO A 804 -26.84 37.99 16.07
C PRO A 804 -26.40 39.34 16.68
N ASN A 805 -25.38 39.97 16.08
CA ASN A 805 -25.00 41.39 16.24
C ASN A 805 -23.94 41.79 17.29
N SER A 806 -22.84 41.06 17.45
CA SER A 806 -21.54 41.72 17.71
C SER A 806 -20.36 40.76 17.60
N PHE A 807 -19.44 41.03 16.67
CA PHE A 807 -18.09 40.47 16.68
C PHE A 807 -17.06 41.60 16.60
N ASN A 808 -16.00 41.50 17.39
CA ASN A 808 -14.86 42.40 17.33
C ASN A 808 -13.99 42.10 16.10
N PRO A 809 -13.31 43.09 15.50
CA PRO A 809 -12.34 42.85 14.43
C PRO A 809 -11.25 41.87 14.88
N ILE A 810 -10.88 40.93 14.00
CA ILE A 810 -9.75 40.02 14.23
C ILE A 810 -8.55 40.58 13.49
N GLU A 811 -7.54 41.03 14.23
CA GLU A 811 -6.24 41.42 13.70
C GLU A 811 -5.23 40.29 13.91
N MET A 812 -4.57 39.86 12.84
CA MET A 812 -3.57 38.79 12.87
C MET A 812 -2.20 39.36 12.54
N ALA A 813 -1.20 39.12 13.39
CA ALA A 813 0.19 39.47 13.11
C ALA A 813 0.94 38.21 12.63
N LEU A 814 1.52 38.27 11.43
CA LEU A 814 2.32 37.19 10.86
C LEU A 814 3.81 37.54 10.95
N VAL A 815 4.58 36.71 11.67
CA VAL A 815 6.04 36.82 11.72
C VAL A 815 6.64 35.86 10.69
N ILE A 816 7.31 36.41 9.67
CA ILE A 816 7.90 35.61 8.58
C ILE A 816 9.29 35.11 9.01
N PRO A 817 9.59 33.79 8.93
CA PRO A 817 10.92 33.27 9.23
C PRO A 817 12.00 33.91 8.34
N ALA A 818 13.20 34.11 8.86
CA ALA A 818 14.33 34.76 8.15
C ALA A 818 14.79 34.05 6.85
N GLN A 819 14.22 32.90 6.52
CA GLN A 819 14.57 32.07 5.36
C GLN A 819 13.45 32.03 4.30
N ALA A 820 12.30 32.65 4.57
CA ALA A 820 11.16 32.67 3.66
C ALA A 820 11.21 33.90 2.74
N HIS A 821 11.11 33.67 1.43
CA HIS A 821 11.14 34.72 0.41
C HIS A 821 9.76 35.02 -0.19
N TYR A 822 8.77 34.15 0.05
CA TYR A 822 7.41 34.27 -0.51
C TYR A 822 6.34 33.83 0.50
N LEU A 823 5.15 34.41 0.42
CA LEU A 823 3.98 34.11 1.26
C LEU A 823 2.74 33.88 0.37
N ASN A 824 1.98 32.83 0.66
CA ASN A 824 0.69 32.59 0.02
C ASN A 824 -0.41 32.51 1.09
N VAL A 825 -1.52 33.22 0.91
CA VAL A 825 -2.62 33.33 1.89
C VAL A 825 -3.95 33.05 1.19
N SER A 826 -4.70 32.08 1.71
CA SER A 826 -6.05 31.73 1.26
C SER A 826 -7.01 31.74 2.44
N LEU A 827 -8.18 32.37 2.25
CA LEU A 827 -9.25 32.43 3.25
C LEU A 827 -10.57 31.94 2.62
N GLY A 828 -11.29 31.04 3.29
CA GLY A 828 -12.55 30.45 2.81
C GLY A 828 -13.72 30.59 3.79
N TYR A 829 -14.95 30.63 3.27
CA TYR A 829 -16.23 30.64 4.02
C TYR A 829 -17.08 29.42 3.64
N GLY A 830 -17.70 28.68 4.58
CA GLY A 830 -18.58 27.55 4.23
C GLY A 830 -19.51 27.07 5.36
N HIS A 831 -20.74 26.67 5.02
CA HIS A 831 -21.67 25.93 5.90
C HIS A 831 -21.38 24.43 5.81
N ALA A 832 -21.25 23.77 6.96
CA ALA A 832 -20.98 22.35 7.07
C ALA A 832 -22.22 21.50 6.69
N ILE A 833 -22.21 20.90 5.50
CA ILE A 833 -22.99 19.70 5.18
C ILE A 833 -22.07 18.75 4.40
N GLY A 834 -21.58 17.71 5.08
CA GLY A 834 -20.80 16.62 4.48
C GLY A 834 -19.57 16.18 5.30
N ALA A 835 -19.73 15.09 6.05
CA ALA A 835 -18.69 14.18 6.55
C ALA A 835 -17.36 14.78 7.08
N ALA A 836 -17.34 15.15 8.35
CA ALA A 836 -16.11 15.50 9.06
C ALA A 836 -15.33 14.25 9.50
N TRP A 837 -14.24 13.94 8.78
CA TRP A 837 -13.04 13.30 9.31
C TRP A 837 -11.91 14.33 9.23
N PHE A 838 -11.86 15.23 10.22
CA PHE A 838 -10.69 16.04 10.54
C PHE A 838 -10.53 16.02 12.06
N ASP A 839 -9.30 15.81 12.50
CA ASP A 839 -8.91 15.61 13.91
C ASP A 839 -9.35 16.78 14.81
N ASP A 840 -10.16 16.47 15.82
CA ASP A 840 -10.74 17.37 16.82
C ASP A 840 -9.75 17.73 17.95
N VAL A 841 -8.51 18.14 17.61
CA VAL A 841 -7.49 18.53 18.62
C VAL A 841 -7.08 20.00 18.53
N GLN A 842 -7.19 20.67 17.36
CA GLN A 842 -6.80 22.09 17.25
C GLN A 842 -7.95 23.09 17.50
N VAL A 843 -9.22 22.66 17.50
CA VAL A 843 -10.35 23.59 17.68
C VAL A 843 -10.61 23.91 19.16
N ARG A 844 -10.24 23.03 20.10
CA ARG A 844 -10.48 23.27 21.54
C ARG A 844 -9.46 24.18 22.23
N GLN A 845 -8.30 24.47 21.63
CA GLN A 845 -7.34 25.44 22.19
C GLN A 845 -7.62 26.90 21.79
N ILE A 846 -8.65 27.15 20.98
CA ILE A 846 -9.09 28.51 20.59
C ILE A 846 -10.39 28.92 21.31
N LEU A 847 -11.02 28.01 22.07
CA LEU A 847 -12.30 28.25 22.78
C LEU A 847 -12.17 28.29 24.32
N ALA A 848 -10.96 28.49 24.84
CA ALA A 848 -10.70 28.98 26.19
C ALA A 848 -9.76 30.19 26.07
#